data_AF-A0A8J9ZZ31-F1
#
_entry.id   AF-A0A8J9ZZ31-F1
#
_cell.length_a   1.000
_cell.length_b   1.000
_cell.length_c   1.000
_cell.angle_alpha   90.00
_cell.angle_beta   90.00
_cell.angle_gamma   90.00
#
_symmetry.space_group_name_H-M   'P 1'
#
loop_
_entity.id
_entity.type
_entity.pdbx_description
1 polymer ?
#
loop_
_entity_poly.entity_id
_entity_poly.type
_entity_poly.pdbx_seq_one_letter_code
_entity_poly.pdbx_strand_id
1 'polypeptide(L)'
;MDQAVRKKRKRGPRKSKAEERAKALRSITDSKGSNGQTTVSRKAVAEAAGLIPDQNLVKNVQSKLSTKHERLNLQSAKTLAPSGHDTQHGGRGSNSALPDSLSAVSSTLGHPTCRVIEQKHGEEYILVIEHCQEVCFHGKALVSCLHGSVFIYGCTLHPGQKPLPVYAPRTHSALFITPLPQDEEQVVVSEHVKQLLGEDIKEDTVVVLLQKLKCPMVDYVTSVKEYANVFYWENKSKDKVVERVMSLEDSKHLESIGFHVVDDPSSPRLFTPEPVRSALSDVMEQVEHAVTKGTTAPVILLCGGKNSGKSTLARFLINLMLSSCEGVYHLECDIGQTEFTPSGFVSLTHVNTPTVGPPFTHQKTPDRCCYYGHLSPGDDPDRYVRTVKYVHQGYRGDAPLIVNTMGWTQGMGLHLLMDTIHLVHPSHILQLKGRKSAQDLPELSPEYLHTQPGWTYANIQEETNKEGDDIIPINPELVYLQVGNDMTRHTWFTASEFRSMALMATLSSLQPARGVLPLNGLTPRAVPWTTVAVHVCNADVPPSQIMYVLNAGVVALCQADDMELSRLRQGALPDGPVVLQDTPICQAFGIGVVRGIDMERRLFYILTSVEEDRLLRINVLLCGALSVPTPLMLQQNVEGPVPYVTSDFSPDGDIFGATPLRIRKNLQRERRQTGGTSGMGFVSANHQELRT
;
A
#
# COMPACT_ATOMS: atom_id res chain seq x y z
N MET A 1 47.63 -44.04 -25.92
CA MET A 1 47.74 -43.07 -24.79
C MET A 1 48.51 -41.85 -25.27
N ASP A 2 48.23 -41.32 -26.46
CA ASP A 2 47.07 -40.46 -26.79
C ASP A 2 47.06 -39.19 -25.93
N GLN A 3 47.74 -38.15 -26.41
CA GLN A 3 47.15 -37.10 -27.26
C GLN A 3 46.03 -36.33 -26.53
N ALA A 4 46.37 -35.13 -26.05
CA ALA A 4 45.76 -33.87 -26.51
C ALA A 4 45.70 -32.81 -25.41
N VAL A 5 46.85 -32.15 -25.20
CA VAL A 5 46.87 -30.71 -24.94
C VAL A 5 46.50 -29.98 -26.24
N ARG A 6 45.69 -28.92 -26.14
CA ARG A 6 45.16 -28.00 -27.18
C ARG A 6 43.81 -28.36 -27.82
N LYS A 7 42.74 -27.78 -27.24
CA LYS A 7 41.77 -26.95 -27.96
C LYS A 7 41.07 -25.99 -26.98
N LYS A 8 41.63 -24.79 -26.81
CA LYS A 8 40.89 -23.61 -26.30
C LYS A 8 39.80 -23.29 -27.34
N ARG A 9 38.55 -23.68 -27.08
CA ARG A 9 37.37 -23.05 -27.70
C ARG A 9 36.92 -21.92 -26.76
N LYS A 10 37.06 -20.67 -27.22
CA LYS A 10 36.39 -19.50 -26.63
C LYS A 10 34.89 -19.83 -26.54
N ARG A 11 34.35 -20.07 -25.34
CA ARG A 11 32.92 -20.01 -25.08
C ARG A 11 32.59 -18.55 -24.78
N GLY A 12 32.00 -17.86 -25.76
CA GLY A 12 31.34 -16.59 -25.52
C GLY A 12 30.14 -16.76 -24.57
N PRO A 13 29.59 -15.66 -24.04
CA PRO A 13 28.50 -15.71 -23.06
C PRO A 13 27.30 -16.46 -23.65
N ARG A 14 26.78 -17.44 -22.90
CA ARG A 14 25.52 -18.13 -23.21
C ARG A 14 24.40 -17.08 -23.09
N LYS A 15 23.88 -16.63 -24.23
CA LYS A 15 22.62 -15.90 -24.28
C LYS A 15 21.52 -16.79 -23.71
N SER A 16 20.62 -16.20 -22.92
CA SER A 16 19.52 -16.95 -22.32
C SER A 16 18.62 -17.50 -23.43
N LYS A 17 18.06 -18.70 -23.27
CA LYS A 17 17.07 -19.24 -24.22
C LYS A 17 15.87 -18.29 -24.44
N ALA A 18 15.62 -17.36 -23.51
CA ALA A 18 14.62 -16.31 -23.63
C ALA A 18 15.02 -15.22 -24.66
N GLU A 19 16.31 -14.89 -24.76
CA GLU A 19 16.83 -13.95 -25.76
C GLU A 19 16.78 -14.53 -27.18
N GLU A 20 17.05 -15.84 -27.35
CA GLU A 20 16.85 -16.54 -28.62
C GLU A 20 15.36 -16.61 -29.00
N ARG A 21 14.46 -16.81 -28.02
CA ARG A 21 13.00 -16.79 -28.23
C ARG A 21 12.51 -15.42 -28.68
N ALA A 22 12.98 -14.35 -28.04
CA ALA A 22 12.63 -12.97 -28.39
C ALA A 22 13.18 -12.57 -29.78
N LYS A 23 14.38 -13.06 -30.14
CA LYS A 23 14.97 -12.80 -31.46
C LYS A 23 14.27 -13.58 -32.58
N ALA A 24 13.83 -14.81 -32.32
CA ALA A 24 13.04 -15.59 -33.27
C ALA A 24 11.66 -14.94 -33.53
N LEU A 25 11.00 -14.45 -32.48
CA LEU A 25 9.72 -13.72 -32.60
C LEU A 25 9.86 -12.40 -33.39
N ARG A 26 10.97 -11.66 -33.22
CA ARG A 26 11.26 -10.45 -34.01
C ARG A 26 11.57 -10.74 -35.48
N SER A 27 12.12 -11.92 -35.79
CA SER A 27 12.38 -12.31 -37.19
C SER A 27 11.11 -12.71 -37.96
N ILE A 28 10.01 -12.99 -37.26
CA ILE A 28 8.69 -13.30 -37.85
C ILE A 28 7.94 -12.02 -38.23
N THR A 29 8.24 -10.88 -37.60
CA THR A 29 7.57 -9.60 -37.85
C THR A 29 8.15 -8.80 -39.03
N ASP A 30 9.36 -9.11 -39.50
CA ASP A 30 10.09 -8.25 -40.47
C ASP A 30 10.05 -8.71 -41.94
N SER A 31 9.28 -9.74 -42.31
CA SER A 31 9.09 -10.09 -43.72
C SER A 31 7.78 -9.52 -44.28
N LYS A 32 7.73 -8.20 -44.53
CA LYS A 32 6.68 -7.58 -45.36
C LYS A 32 7.05 -7.73 -46.84
N GLY A 33 6.41 -8.65 -47.55
CA GLY A 33 6.37 -8.64 -49.01
C GLY A 33 5.48 -7.50 -49.52
N SER A 34 5.79 -6.97 -50.71
CA SER A 34 5.27 -5.71 -51.27
C SER A 34 3.75 -5.62 -51.50
N ASN A 35 2.95 -6.64 -51.14
CA ASN A 35 1.49 -6.65 -51.33
C ASN A 35 0.70 -6.88 -50.02
N GLY A 36 1.28 -6.65 -48.84
CA GLY A 36 0.51 -6.50 -47.60
C GLY A 36 -0.21 -7.76 -47.07
N GLN A 37 0.13 -8.96 -47.54
CA GLN A 37 -0.34 -10.22 -46.97
C GLN A 37 0.79 -10.98 -46.28
N THR A 38 0.65 -11.22 -44.97
CA THR A 38 1.57 -12.01 -44.15
C THR A 38 1.35 -13.50 -44.44
N THR A 39 2.28 -14.15 -45.15
CA THR A 39 2.26 -15.60 -45.36
C THR A 39 3.21 -16.29 -44.38
N VAL A 40 2.65 -16.98 -43.39
CA VAL A 40 3.43 -17.74 -42.39
C VAL A 40 3.87 -19.08 -42.99
N SER A 41 5.19 -19.31 -43.06
CA SER A 41 5.78 -20.57 -43.53
C SER A 41 5.40 -21.74 -42.62
N ARG A 42 4.88 -22.84 -43.20
CA ARG A 42 4.53 -24.10 -42.50
C ARG A 42 5.69 -24.69 -41.68
N LYS A 43 6.94 -24.34 -42.00
CA LYS A 43 8.13 -24.81 -41.27
C LYS A 43 8.30 -24.12 -39.91
N ALA A 44 7.87 -22.86 -39.78
CA ALA A 44 7.92 -22.10 -38.52
C ALA A 44 6.86 -22.57 -37.51
N VAL A 45 5.71 -23.05 -38.00
CA VAL A 45 4.63 -23.62 -37.17
C VAL A 45 5.04 -24.97 -36.59
N ALA A 46 5.79 -25.77 -37.35
CA ALA A 46 6.24 -27.10 -36.91
C ALA A 46 7.30 -27.03 -35.78
N GLU A 47 8.18 -26.02 -35.77
CA GLU A 47 9.18 -25.84 -34.71
C GLU A 47 8.59 -25.28 -33.41
N ALA A 48 7.45 -24.56 -33.48
CA ALA A 48 6.75 -24.03 -32.31
C ALA A 48 5.90 -25.07 -31.56
N ALA A 49 5.47 -26.14 -32.24
CA ALA A 49 4.58 -27.16 -31.67
C ALA A 49 5.25 -28.07 -30.61
N GLY A 50 6.59 -28.06 -30.50
CA GLY A 50 7.34 -28.87 -29.53
C GLY A 50 7.50 -28.26 -28.13
N LEU A 51 6.88 -27.12 -27.83
CA LEU A 51 7.09 -26.35 -26.58
C LEU A 51 5.77 -25.92 -25.92
N ILE A 52 4.85 -26.86 -25.69
CA ILE A 52 3.62 -26.63 -24.89
C ILE A 52 3.64 -27.51 -23.63
N PRO A 53 3.30 -26.98 -22.43
CA PRO A 53 3.23 -27.77 -21.19
C PRO A 53 1.93 -28.60 -21.08
N ASP A 54 2.08 -29.74 -20.42
CA ASP A 54 1.10 -30.65 -19.79
C ASP A 54 -0.30 -30.77 -20.44
N GLN A 55 -0.48 -31.84 -21.22
CA GLN A 55 -1.73 -32.20 -21.91
C GLN A 55 -2.93 -32.46 -20.98
N ASN A 56 -2.71 -32.61 -19.66
CA ASN A 56 -3.80 -32.82 -18.70
C ASN A 56 -4.58 -31.54 -18.39
N LEU A 57 -3.95 -30.37 -18.45
CA LEU A 57 -4.62 -29.08 -18.24
C LEU A 57 -5.52 -28.72 -19.43
N VAL A 58 -5.04 -29.00 -20.66
CA VAL A 58 -5.78 -28.73 -21.90
C VAL A 58 -6.99 -29.65 -22.03
N LYS A 59 -6.89 -30.93 -21.64
CA LYS A 59 -8.02 -31.87 -21.67
C LYS A 59 -9.14 -31.49 -20.69
N ASN A 60 -8.79 -31.01 -19.48
CA ASN A 60 -9.78 -30.55 -18.49
C ASN A 60 -10.48 -29.25 -18.90
N VAL A 61 -9.81 -28.39 -19.67
CA VAL A 61 -10.41 -27.15 -20.19
C VAL A 61 -11.25 -27.41 -21.44
N GLN A 62 -10.80 -28.31 -22.32
CA GLN A 62 -11.56 -28.70 -23.52
C GLN A 62 -12.85 -29.47 -23.18
N SER A 63 -12.85 -30.32 -22.15
CA SER A 63 -14.08 -30.99 -21.70
C SER A 63 -15.10 -30.00 -21.12
N LYS A 64 -14.65 -28.99 -20.38
CA LYS A 64 -15.52 -27.93 -19.86
C LYS A 64 -16.08 -27.00 -20.96
N LEU A 65 -15.33 -26.81 -22.05
CA LEU A 65 -15.75 -26.00 -23.18
C LEU A 65 -16.74 -26.71 -24.12
N SER A 66 -16.63 -28.03 -24.33
CA SER A 66 -17.57 -28.75 -25.19
C SER A 66 -18.97 -28.82 -24.57
N THR A 67 -19.06 -28.98 -23.25
CA THR A 67 -20.34 -28.96 -22.52
C THR A 67 -21.03 -27.59 -22.54
N LYS A 68 -20.25 -26.50 -22.67
CA LYS A 68 -20.77 -25.13 -22.79
C LYS A 68 -21.24 -24.82 -24.22
N HIS A 69 -20.57 -25.34 -25.24
CA HIS A 69 -20.93 -25.12 -26.65
C HIS A 69 -22.20 -25.88 -27.07
N GLU A 70 -22.44 -27.07 -26.52
CA GLU A 70 -23.70 -27.81 -26.72
C GLU A 70 -24.92 -27.09 -26.09
N ARG A 71 -24.73 -26.38 -24.96
CA ARG A 71 -25.78 -25.60 -24.30
C ARG A 71 -26.17 -24.32 -25.06
N LEU A 72 -25.22 -23.70 -25.78
CA LEU A 72 -25.45 -22.46 -26.52
C LEU A 72 -26.21 -22.67 -27.85
N ASN A 73 -25.98 -23.78 -28.55
CA ASN A 73 -26.65 -24.04 -29.84
C ASN A 73 -28.14 -24.41 -29.73
N LEU A 74 -28.60 -24.84 -28.55
CA LEU A 74 -30.02 -25.12 -28.30
C LEU A 74 -30.84 -23.85 -27.98
N GLN A 75 -30.19 -22.74 -27.60
CA GLN A 75 -30.86 -21.50 -27.19
C GLN A 75 -31.08 -20.49 -28.34
N SER A 76 -30.44 -20.65 -29.50
CA SER A 76 -30.50 -19.69 -30.61
C SER A 76 -31.67 -19.90 -31.59
N ALA A 77 -32.54 -20.89 -31.37
CA ALA A 77 -33.68 -21.18 -32.23
C ALA A 77 -35.01 -20.93 -31.52
N LYS A 78 -35.41 -19.65 -31.34
CA LYS A 78 -36.80 -19.15 -31.36
C LYS A 78 -36.88 -17.67 -30.95
N THR A 79 -36.99 -16.77 -31.93
CA THR A 79 -37.48 -15.40 -31.74
C THR A 79 -38.31 -14.97 -32.94
N LEU A 80 -39.61 -14.74 -32.76
CA LEU A 80 -40.51 -13.94 -33.61
C LEU A 80 -41.61 -13.36 -32.68
N ALA A 81 -41.83 -12.05 -32.75
CA ALA A 81 -42.65 -11.20 -31.85
C ALA A 81 -44.08 -10.93 -32.42
N PRO A 82 -44.94 -10.01 -31.88
CA PRO A 82 -45.31 -9.64 -30.49
C PRO A 82 -46.87 -9.52 -30.25
N SER A 83 -47.36 -9.43 -29.00
CA SER A 83 -48.45 -8.53 -28.51
C SER A 83 -49.11 -8.93 -27.15
N GLY A 84 -49.44 -7.93 -26.31
CA GLY A 84 -50.67 -7.83 -25.48
C GLY A 84 -50.85 -8.58 -24.13
N HIS A 85 -51.04 -7.80 -23.05
CA HIS A 85 -51.82 -8.04 -21.80
C HIS A 85 -51.43 -9.10 -20.72
N ASP A 86 -51.42 -8.57 -19.48
CA ASP A 86 -51.79 -9.11 -18.13
C ASP A 86 -51.22 -10.40 -17.50
N THR A 87 -50.90 -10.23 -16.21
CA THR A 87 -50.85 -11.19 -15.07
C THR A 87 -49.77 -12.29 -14.96
N GLN A 88 -49.01 -12.16 -13.86
CA GLN A 88 -48.53 -13.15 -12.86
C GLN A 88 -47.84 -14.49 -13.24
N HIS A 89 -46.74 -14.70 -12.50
CA HIS A 89 -46.05 -15.93 -12.07
C HIS A 89 -45.08 -16.68 -13.01
N GLY A 90 -43.79 -16.64 -12.62
CA GLY A 90 -43.02 -17.85 -12.26
C GLY A 90 -41.87 -18.28 -13.18
N GLY A 91 -40.66 -18.37 -12.62
CA GLY A 91 -39.63 -19.34 -13.05
C GLY A 91 -38.28 -18.77 -13.52
N ARG A 92 -37.31 -18.71 -12.58
CA ARG A 92 -35.89 -18.35 -12.78
C ARG A 92 -35.07 -19.49 -13.42
N GLY A 93 -34.06 -19.11 -14.20
CA GLY A 93 -32.86 -19.91 -14.51
C GLY A 93 -31.61 -19.10 -14.09
N SER A 94 -30.64 -19.77 -13.44
CA SER A 94 -29.51 -19.22 -12.68
C SER A 94 -28.26 -18.91 -13.53
N ASN A 95 -27.62 -17.77 -13.25
CA ASN A 95 -26.27 -17.37 -13.70
C ASN A 95 -25.37 -17.16 -12.47
N SER A 96 -24.13 -17.62 -12.54
CA SER A 96 -23.07 -17.40 -11.55
C SER A 96 -22.59 -15.95 -11.60
N ALA A 97 -23.02 -15.15 -10.62
CA ALA A 97 -22.61 -13.77 -10.36
C ALA A 97 -22.13 -13.65 -8.90
N LEU A 98 -21.37 -12.60 -8.60
CA LEU A 98 -21.05 -12.15 -7.23
C LEU A 98 -22.34 -12.16 -6.36
N PRO A 99 -22.28 -12.59 -5.07
CA PRO A 99 -23.48 -12.97 -4.33
C PRO A 99 -24.46 -11.80 -4.11
N ASP A 100 -25.66 -11.95 -4.68
CA ASP A 100 -26.77 -10.99 -4.74
C ASP A 100 -27.61 -10.87 -3.44
N SER A 101 -27.19 -11.43 -2.30
CA SER A 101 -28.04 -11.54 -1.10
C SER A 101 -27.56 -10.74 0.11
N LEU A 102 -27.26 -9.44 -0.04
CA LEU A 102 -26.83 -8.57 1.07
C LEU A 102 -27.86 -7.52 1.53
N SER A 103 -29.13 -7.65 1.15
CA SER A 103 -30.15 -6.68 1.58
C SER A 103 -31.55 -7.27 1.76
N ALA A 104 -31.71 -8.29 2.61
CA ALA A 104 -32.97 -8.56 3.33
C ALA A 104 -32.79 -9.74 4.29
N VAL A 105 -32.30 -9.50 5.51
CA VAL A 105 -32.62 -10.37 6.64
C VAL A 105 -33.54 -9.57 7.55
N SER A 106 -34.82 -9.94 7.49
CA SER A 106 -35.88 -9.47 8.37
C SER A 106 -35.49 -9.76 9.81
N SER A 107 -35.61 -8.74 10.67
CA SER A 107 -35.45 -8.83 12.11
C SER A 107 -36.52 -9.71 12.74
N THR A 108 -36.28 -11.01 12.82
CA THR A 108 -36.99 -11.89 13.74
C THR A 108 -36.21 -11.94 15.05
N LEU A 109 -36.79 -11.36 16.11
CA LEU A 109 -36.34 -11.58 17.49
C LEU A 109 -36.36 -13.09 17.79
N GLY A 110 -35.21 -13.68 18.15
CA GLY A 110 -35.18 -14.99 18.81
C GLY A 110 -33.88 -15.76 18.57
N HIS A 111 -33.00 -15.73 19.56
CA HIS A 111 -31.74 -16.47 19.74
C HIS A 111 -30.46 -15.91 19.08
N PRO A 112 -29.33 -15.92 19.82
CA PRO A 112 -28.01 -15.62 19.25
C PRO A 112 -27.69 -16.65 18.16
N THR A 113 -27.23 -16.16 17.02
CA THR A 113 -26.91 -16.94 15.82
C THR A 113 -25.45 -17.37 15.77
N CYS A 114 -24.63 -16.87 16.71
CA CYS A 114 -23.23 -17.23 16.86
C CYS A 114 -22.99 -17.87 18.22
N ARG A 115 -22.23 -18.97 18.24
CA ARG A 115 -21.72 -19.62 19.45
C ARG A 115 -20.21 -19.71 19.42
N VAL A 116 -19.57 -19.63 20.59
CA VAL A 116 -18.12 -19.72 20.73
C VAL A 116 -17.75 -20.99 21.50
N ILE A 117 -16.78 -21.73 20.99
CA ILE A 117 -16.25 -22.94 21.63
C ILE A 117 -14.78 -22.69 21.94
N GLU A 118 -14.44 -22.70 23.23
CA GLU A 118 -13.05 -22.61 23.65
C GLU A 118 -12.29 -23.90 23.27
N GLN A 119 -11.19 -23.75 22.52
CA GLN A 119 -10.26 -24.85 22.23
C GLN A 119 -9.06 -24.78 23.17
N LYS A 120 -8.56 -23.56 23.39
CA LYS A 120 -7.44 -23.30 24.29
C LYS A 120 -7.61 -21.93 24.92
N HIS A 121 -7.81 -21.92 26.24
CA HIS A 121 -8.04 -20.70 27.02
C HIS A 121 -7.05 -19.58 26.68
N GLY A 122 -7.57 -18.42 26.30
CA GLY A 122 -6.78 -17.22 26.02
C GLY A 122 -5.96 -17.26 24.73
N GLU A 123 -6.09 -18.30 23.90
CA GLU A 123 -5.28 -18.46 22.69
C GLU A 123 -6.10 -18.89 21.46
N GLU A 124 -7.07 -19.80 21.58
CA GLU A 124 -7.81 -20.36 20.43
C GLU A 124 -9.29 -20.61 20.74
N TYR A 125 -10.14 -20.09 19.86
CA TYR A 125 -11.60 -20.13 19.96
C TYR A 125 -12.22 -20.45 18.60
N ILE A 126 -13.26 -21.27 18.60
CA ILE A 126 -14.05 -21.56 17.39
C ILE A 126 -15.31 -20.72 17.43
N LEU A 127 -15.52 -19.93 16.39
CA LEU A 127 -16.73 -19.17 16.14
C LEU A 127 -17.59 -19.95 15.15
N VAL A 128 -18.76 -20.41 15.60
CA VAL A 128 -19.76 -21.05 14.75
C VAL A 128 -20.82 -20.02 14.43
N ILE A 129 -21.03 -19.77 13.14
CA ILE A 129 -21.95 -18.78 12.62
C ILE A 129 -23.07 -19.53 11.89
N GLU A 130 -24.30 -19.40 12.36
CA GLU A 130 -25.48 -20.03 11.75
C GLU A 130 -26.35 -18.95 11.07
N HIS A 131 -27.21 -19.35 10.13
CA HIS A 131 -28.16 -18.43 9.48
C HIS A 131 -27.53 -17.31 8.67
N CYS A 132 -26.30 -17.53 8.16
CA CYS A 132 -25.55 -16.57 7.35
C CYS A 132 -25.45 -15.16 7.96
N GLN A 133 -25.47 -15.05 9.29
CA GLN A 133 -25.35 -13.75 9.95
C GLN A 133 -23.90 -13.26 9.91
N GLU A 134 -23.70 -12.00 9.59
CA GLU A 134 -22.37 -11.40 9.62
C GLU A 134 -21.94 -11.03 11.03
N VAL A 135 -20.65 -11.21 11.33
CA VAL A 135 -20.05 -10.83 12.61
C VAL A 135 -19.15 -9.63 12.40
N CYS A 136 -19.52 -8.50 12.97
CA CYS A 136 -18.74 -7.28 12.95
C CYS A 136 -17.85 -7.19 14.20
N PHE A 137 -16.60 -6.72 14.03
CA PHE A 137 -15.63 -6.71 15.13
C PHE A 137 -14.58 -5.60 15.03
N HIS A 138 -14.07 -5.23 16.21
CA HIS A 138 -12.81 -4.54 16.41
C HIS A 138 -11.78 -5.48 17.05
N GLY A 139 -10.51 -5.11 17.00
CA GLY A 139 -9.42 -5.87 17.62
C GLY A 139 -8.49 -6.52 16.61
N LYS A 140 -7.81 -7.61 17.01
CA LYS A 140 -6.88 -8.35 16.14
C LYS A 140 -7.00 -9.85 16.39
N ALA A 141 -6.96 -10.65 15.32
CA ALA A 141 -7.00 -12.10 15.42
C ALA A 141 -6.37 -12.74 14.18
N LEU A 142 -5.96 -14.01 14.31
CA LEU A 142 -5.62 -14.86 13.18
C LEU A 142 -6.85 -15.71 12.87
N VAL A 143 -7.33 -15.64 11.62
CA VAL A 143 -8.63 -16.19 11.22
C VAL A 143 -8.43 -17.32 10.22
N SER A 144 -8.99 -18.50 10.49
CA SER A 144 -9.01 -19.61 9.54
C SER A 144 -10.43 -20.10 9.32
N CYS A 145 -10.82 -20.38 8.08
CA CYS A 145 -12.08 -21.06 7.80
C CYS A 145 -11.88 -22.58 8.00
N LEU A 146 -12.70 -23.22 8.82
CA LEU A 146 -12.70 -24.68 9.03
C LEU A 146 -13.81 -25.37 8.23
N HIS A 147 -14.94 -24.67 8.03
CA HIS A 147 -16.08 -25.15 7.26
C HIS A 147 -16.86 -23.98 6.66
N GLY A 148 -17.39 -24.17 5.46
CA GLY A 148 -18.06 -23.14 4.68
C GLY A 148 -17.10 -22.18 4.00
N SER A 149 -17.46 -20.91 3.89
CA SER A 149 -16.60 -19.88 3.30
C SER A 149 -16.94 -18.53 3.91
N VAL A 150 -15.93 -17.68 4.12
CA VAL A 150 -16.13 -16.32 4.65
C VAL A 150 -15.42 -15.28 3.82
N PHE A 151 -16.03 -14.10 3.72
CA PHE A 151 -15.45 -12.92 3.14
C PHE A 151 -15.04 -11.93 4.22
N ILE A 152 -13.78 -11.49 4.19
CA ILE A 152 -13.21 -10.52 5.13
C ILE A 152 -12.36 -9.52 4.36
N TYR A 153 -12.84 -8.27 4.27
CA TYR A 153 -12.08 -7.12 3.76
C TYR A 153 -11.41 -7.34 2.38
N GLY A 154 -12.14 -7.93 1.43
CA GLY A 154 -11.64 -8.24 0.08
C GLY A 154 -11.06 -9.64 -0.07
N CYS A 155 -10.90 -10.40 1.02
CA CYS A 155 -10.40 -11.77 1.00
C CYS A 155 -11.54 -12.77 1.12
N THR A 156 -11.51 -13.84 0.31
CA THR A 156 -12.35 -15.02 0.53
C THR A 156 -11.52 -16.12 1.17
N LEU A 157 -11.98 -16.65 2.31
CA LEU A 157 -11.36 -17.76 3.01
C LEU A 157 -12.17 -19.04 2.86
N HIS A 158 -11.46 -20.12 2.52
CA HIS A 158 -11.97 -21.48 2.40
C HIS A 158 -11.21 -22.43 3.34
N PRO A 159 -11.77 -23.63 3.64
CA PRO A 159 -11.09 -24.65 4.41
C PRO A 159 -9.74 -25.04 3.82
N GLY A 160 -8.73 -25.19 4.68
CA GLY A 160 -7.37 -25.60 4.31
C GLY A 160 -6.46 -24.49 3.77
N GLN A 161 -6.96 -23.25 3.65
CA GLN A 161 -6.12 -22.10 3.32
C GLN A 161 -5.27 -21.64 4.51
N LYS A 162 -4.24 -20.84 4.23
CA LYS A 162 -3.40 -20.25 5.28
C LYS A 162 -4.23 -19.31 6.15
N PRO A 163 -3.98 -19.28 7.48
CA PRO A 163 -4.66 -18.35 8.37
C PRO A 163 -4.43 -16.89 7.96
N LEU A 164 -5.48 -16.07 8.04
CA LEU A 164 -5.49 -14.66 7.68
C LEU A 164 -5.32 -13.78 8.91
N PRO A 165 -4.24 -12.99 9.04
CA PRO A 165 -4.13 -12.01 10.11
C PRO A 165 -5.05 -10.82 9.82
N VAL A 166 -5.95 -10.49 10.76
CA VAL A 166 -6.88 -9.37 10.65
C VAL A 166 -6.65 -8.34 11.76
N TYR A 167 -6.69 -7.07 11.39
CA TYR A 167 -6.45 -5.94 12.28
C TYR A 167 -7.54 -4.87 12.09
N ALA A 168 -8.43 -4.75 13.07
CA ALA A 168 -9.55 -3.82 13.10
C ALA A 168 -9.39 -2.84 14.30
N PRO A 169 -8.40 -1.93 14.29
CA PRO A 169 -8.21 -1.01 15.41
C PRO A 169 -9.43 -0.10 15.56
N ARG A 170 -9.65 0.43 16.77
CA ARG A 170 -10.74 1.36 17.08
C ARG A 170 -10.69 2.66 16.26
N THR A 171 -9.52 2.96 15.69
CA THR A 171 -9.25 4.19 14.92
C THR A 171 -9.64 4.11 13.46
N HIS A 172 -9.96 2.90 12.98
CA HIS A 172 -10.41 2.63 11.62
C HIS A 172 -11.79 1.97 11.68
N SER A 173 -12.43 1.77 10.53
CA SER A 173 -13.70 1.04 10.47
C SER A 173 -13.56 -0.37 11.03
N ALA A 174 -14.60 -0.84 11.70
CA ALA A 174 -14.75 -2.25 12.08
C ALA A 174 -14.70 -3.13 10.82
N LEU A 175 -14.28 -4.39 11.01
CA LEU A 175 -14.27 -5.40 9.97
C LEU A 175 -15.44 -6.36 10.17
N PHE A 176 -15.82 -7.04 9.09
CA PHE A 176 -16.92 -7.99 9.06
C PHE A 176 -16.37 -9.36 8.64
N ILE A 177 -16.83 -10.40 9.34
CA ILE A 177 -16.77 -11.79 8.89
C ILE A 177 -18.12 -12.07 8.26
N THR A 178 -18.16 -12.13 6.94
CA THR A 178 -19.39 -12.35 6.17
C THR A 178 -19.43 -13.77 5.64
N PRO A 179 -20.33 -14.65 6.13
CA PRO A 179 -20.57 -15.96 5.53
C PRO A 179 -20.93 -15.82 4.04
N LEU A 180 -20.35 -16.69 3.20
CA LEU A 180 -20.72 -16.78 1.79
C LEU A 180 -21.64 -17.98 1.55
N PRO A 181 -22.60 -17.89 0.60
CA PRO A 181 -23.45 -19.02 0.22
C PRO A 181 -22.60 -20.22 -0.21
N GLN A 182 -23.00 -21.42 0.21
CA GLN A 182 -22.35 -22.68 -0.21
C GLN A 182 -23.11 -23.29 -1.39
N ASP A 183 -22.38 -23.85 -2.37
CA ASP A 183 -22.97 -24.69 -3.41
C ASP A 183 -23.31 -26.07 -2.82
N GLU A 184 -24.59 -26.46 -2.89
CA GLU A 184 -25.17 -27.66 -2.26
C GLU A 184 -24.44 -28.97 -2.63
N GLU A 185 -23.77 -29.05 -3.78
CA GLU A 185 -23.17 -30.27 -4.32
C GLU A 185 -21.74 -30.59 -3.79
N GLN A 186 -21.10 -29.72 -3.01
CA GLN A 186 -19.67 -29.88 -2.63
C GLN A 186 -19.37 -29.85 -1.12
N VAL A 187 -20.37 -29.87 -0.25
CA VAL A 187 -20.17 -29.67 1.21
C VAL A 187 -19.62 -30.94 1.87
N VAL A 188 -18.29 -31.10 1.84
CA VAL A 188 -17.59 -32.13 2.62
C VAL A 188 -17.22 -31.55 4.00
N VAL A 189 -18.00 -31.92 5.02
CA VAL A 189 -17.68 -31.58 6.41
C VAL A 189 -16.48 -32.40 6.89
N SER A 190 -15.41 -31.74 7.36
CA SER A 190 -14.25 -32.43 7.91
C SER A 190 -14.59 -33.18 9.20
N GLU A 191 -13.92 -34.30 9.44
CA GLU A 191 -14.11 -35.12 10.65
C GLU A 191 -13.88 -34.31 11.94
N HIS A 192 -12.92 -33.39 11.90
CA HIS A 192 -12.65 -32.47 13.01
C HIS A 192 -13.87 -31.60 13.34
N VAL A 193 -14.53 -31.04 12.33
CA VAL A 193 -15.72 -30.19 12.52
C VAL A 193 -16.92 -31.02 13.02
N LYS A 194 -17.07 -32.27 12.54
CA LYS A 194 -18.10 -33.19 13.07
C LYS A 194 -17.87 -33.54 14.54
N GLN A 195 -16.62 -33.79 14.94
CA GLN A 195 -16.26 -34.04 16.34
C GLN A 195 -16.56 -32.83 17.24
N LEU A 196 -16.44 -31.61 16.70
CA LEU A 196 -16.70 -30.38 17.43
C LEU A 196 -18.18 -30.05 17.58
N LEU A 197 -18.97 -30.24 16.52
CA LEU A 197 -20.36 -29.74 16.46
C LEU A 197 -21.43 -30.83 16.46
N GLY A 198 -21.05 -32.10 16.29
CA GLY A 198 -21.95 -33.23 16.04
C GLY A 198 -22.11 -33.55 14.54
N GLU A 199 -22.91 -34.57 14.23
CA GLU A 199 -23.18 -34.98 12.84
C GLU A 199 -24.23 -34.09 12.13
N ASP A 200 -25.12 -33.45 12.89
CA ASP A 200 -26.21 -32.60 12.38
C ASP A 200 -25.79 -31.12 12.27
N ILE A 201 -24.96 -30.79 11.27
CA ILE A 201 -24.57 -29.41 10.98
C ILE A 201 -25.54 -28.81 9.95
N LYS A 202 -26.15 -27.67 10.27
CA LYS A 202 -27.04 -26.96 9.32
C LYS A 202 -26.25 -26.52 8.08
N GLU A 203 -26.88 -26.58 6.92
CA GLU A 203 -26.25 -26.25 5.63
C GLU A 203 -25.72 -24.81 5.55
N ASP A 204 -26.33 -23.88 6.28
CA ASP A 204 -25.94 -22.48 6.38
C ASP A 204 -24.88 -22.19 7.46
N THR A 205 -24.35 -23.24 8.09
CA THR A 205 -23.33 -23.10 9.15
C THR A 205 -21.97 -22.81 8.56
N VAL A 206 -21.29 -21.82 9.11
CA VAL A 206 -19.89 -21.52 8.82
C VAL A 206 -19.08 -21.62 10.11
N VAL A 207 -17.93 -22.27 10.04
CA VAL A 207 -17.06 -22.52 11.20
C VAL A 207 -15.73 -21.84 10.99
N VAL A 208 -15.37 -20.95 11.91
CA VAL A 208 -14.15 -20.14 11.85
C VAL A 208 -13.32 -20.37 13.10
N LEU A 209 -12.03 -20.65 12.92
CA LEU A 209 -11.06 -20.67 14.01
C LEU A 209 -10.46 -19.26 14.16
N LEU A 210 -10.58 -18.72 15.37
CA LEU A 210 -9.98 -17.47 15.81
C LEU A 210 -8.84 -17.78 16.77
N GLN A 211 -7.64 -17.29 16.45
CA GLN A 211 -6.46 -17.46 17.29
C GLN A 211 -5.88 -16.10 17.66
N LYS A 212 -5.21 -16.05 18.80
CA LYS A 212 -4.47 -14.86 19.24
C LYS A 212 -3.37 -14.51 18.26
N LEU A 213 -3.41 -13.27 17.76
CA LEU A 213 -2.45 -12.80 16.77
C LEU A 213 -1.24 -12.15 17.44
N LYS A 214 -0.06 -12.75 17.22
CA LYS A 214 1.24 -12.14 17.53
C LYS A 214 1.80 -11.49 16.28
N CYS A 215 2.23 -10.25 16.40
CA CYS A 215 2.78 -9.49 15.28
C CYS A 215 3.82 -8.52 15.84
N PRO A 216 5.13 -8.74 15.59
CA PRO A 216 6.20 -7.91 16.17
C PRO A 216 6.03 -6.42 15.91
N MET A 217 5.51 -6.03 14.74
CA MET A 217 5.21 -4.64 14.41
C MET A 217 4.17 -4.05 15.36
N VAL A 218 3.04 -4.74 15.50
CA VAL A 218 1.94 -4.31 16.36
C VAL A 218 2.36 -4.36 17.83
N ASP A 219 2.99 -5.45 18.25
CA ASP A 219 3.38 -5.68 19.64
C ASP A 219 4.37 -4.59 20.10
N TYR A 220 5.31 -4.17 19.24
CA TYR A 220 6.18 -3.03 19.51
C TYR A 220 5.41 -1.71 19.59
N VAL A 221 4.52 -1.41 18.64
CA VAL A 221 3.70 -0.19 18.69
C VAL A 221 2.85 -0.14 19.96
N THR A 222 2.19 -1.24 20.34
CA THR A 222 1.32 -1.31 21.53
C THR A 222 2.09 -1.39 22.84
N SER A 223 3.41 -1.58 22.83
CA SER A 223 4.23 -1.49 24.05
C SER A 223 4.32 -0.06 24.59
N VAL A 224 4.08 0.94 23.73
CA VAL A 224 4.05 2.36 24.07
C VAL A 224 2.68 2.70 24.66
N LYS A 225 2.66 3.29 25.86
CA LYS A 225 1.45 3.58 26.66
C LYS A 225 0.37 4.32 25.86
N GLU A 226 0.78 5.27 25.03
CA GLU A 226 -0.09 6.10 24.18
C GLU A 226 -0.87 5.28 23.14
N TYR A 227 -0.30 4.16 22.70
CA TYR A 227 -0.87 3.31 21.63
C TYR A 227 -1.32 1.92 22.14
N ALA A 228 -1.12 1.61 23.42
CA ALA A 228 -1.42 0.31 24.02
C ALA A 228 -2.86 -0.16 23.76
N ASN A 229 -3.80 0.78 23.72
CA ASN A 229 -5.23 0.50 23.56
C ASN A 229 -5.75 0.71 22.13
N VAL A 230 -4.88 0.78 21.11
CA VAL A 230 -5.31 1.03 19.72
C VAL A 230 -6.26 -0.05 19.17
N PHE A 231 -6.14 -1.29 19.65
CA PHE A 231 -7.01 -2.41 19.32
C PHE A 231 -8.09 -2.69 20.38
N TYR A 232 -8.01 -2.05 21.54
CA TYR A 232 -8.97 -2.27 22.61
C TYR A 232 -10.29 -1.55 22.28
N TRP A 233 -11.39 -2.30 22.37
CA TRP A 233 -12.73 -1.76 22.23
C TRP A 233 -13.49 -1.89 23.55
N GLU A 234 -13.96 -0.75 24.07
CA GLU A 234 -14.66 -0.71 25.35
C GLU A 234 -16.17 -0.67 25.11
N ASN A 235 -16.86 -1.75 25.46
CA ASN A 235 -18.28 -1.92 25.19
C ASN A 235 -19.16 -1.22 26.25
N LYS A 236 -19.00 0.09 26.47
CA LYS A 236 -19.62 0.80 27.61
C LYS A 236 -21.15 0.90 27.62
N SER A 237 -21.84 0.57 26.53
CA SER A 237 -23.24 0.96 26.38
C SER A 237 -24.11 0.03 25.53
N LYS A 238 -23.66 -1.18 25.18
CA LYS A 238 -24.33 -2.01 24.16
C LYS A 238 -24.31 -3.53 24.42
N ASP A 239 -24.30 -4.00 25.68
CA ASP A 239 -24.45 -5.43 26.00
C ASP A 239 -25.68 -6.05 25.33
N LYS A 240 -26.82 -5.35 25.36
CA LYS A 240 -28.06 -5.73 24.67
C LYS A 240 -27.95 -5.89 23.15
N VAL A 241 -26.92 -5.32 22.55
CA VAL A 241 -26.71 -5.34 21.09
C VAL A 241 -25.78 -6.49 20.73
N VAL A 242 -24.75 -6.77 21.53
CA VAL A 242 -23.94 -8.00 21.40
C VAL A 242 -24.79 -9.25 21.62
N GLU A 243 -25.72 -9.23 22.57
CA GLU A 243 -26.67 -10.31 22.83
C GLU A 243 -27.56 -10.69 21.62
N ARG A 244 -27.63 -9.85 20.58
CA ARG A 244 -28.29 -10.18 19.30
C ARG A 244 -27.45 -11.09 18.41
N VAL A 245 -26.14 -11.12 18.64
CA VAL A 245 -25.16 -11.89 17.86
C VAL A 245 -24.73 -13.13 18.63
N MET A 246 -24.32 -12.97 19.89
CA MET A 246 -23.81 -14.06 20.75
C MET A 246 -24.02 -13.77 22.24
N SER A 247 -23.80 -14.76 23.11
CA SER A 247 -23.88 -14.56 24.55
C SER A 247 -22.76 -13.63 25.06
N LEU A 248 -22.98 -12.95 26.20
CA LEU A 248 -21.93 -12.11 26.81
C LEU A 248 -20.72 -12.92 27.30
N GLU A 249 -20.93 -14.20 27.65
CA GLU A 249 -19.84 -15.11 28.02
C GLU A 249 -18.97 -15.43 26.80
N ASP A 250 -19.57 -15.77 25.67
CA ASP A 250 -18.88 -15.99 24.40
C ASP A 250 -18.11 -14.75 23.94
N SER A 251 -18.71 -13.57 24.07
CA SER A 251 -18.02 -12.31 23.76
C SER A 251 -16.78 -12.12 24.61
N LYS A 252 -16.87 -12.36 25.93
CA LYS A 252 -15.72 -12.25 26.86
C LYS A 252 -14.62 -13.25 26.56
N HIS A 253 -14.97 -14.45 26.11
CA HIS A 253 -13.99 -15.43 25.64
C HIS A 253 -13.17 -14.88 24.47
N LEU A 254 -13.81 -14.23 23.49
CA LEU A 254 -13.12 -13.61 22.36
C LEU A 254 -12.28 -12.37 22.75
N GLU A 255 -12.72 -11.61 23.76
CA GLU A 255 -11.94 -10.47 24.28
C GLU A 255 -10.55 -10.91 24.80
N SER A 256 -10.42 -12.14 25.30
CA SER A 256 -9.15 -12.68 25.81
C SER A 256 -8.05 -12.81 24.74
N ILE A 257 -8.43 -12.94 23.46
CA ILE A 257 -7.51 -12.93 22.31
C ILE A 257 -7.42 -11.56 21.63
N GLY A 258 -8.13 -10.56 22.16
CA GLY A 258 -8.21 -9.21 21.60
C GLY A 258 -9.18 -9.08 20.43
N PHE A 259 -10.23 -9.92 20.37
CA PHE A 259 -11.29 -9.85 19.37
C PHE A 259 -12.59 -9.36 20.04
N HIS A 260 -13.07 -8.19 19.64
CA HIS A 260 -14.21 -7.51 20.25
C HIS A 260 -15.37 -7.46 19.26
N VAL A 261 -16.41 -8.26 19.50
CA VAL A 261 -17.62 -8.24 18.68
C VAL A 261 -18.36 -6.94 18.91
N VAL A 262 -18.73 -6.29 17.82
CA VAL A 262 -19.50 -5.05 17.83
C VAL A 262 -20.69 -5.19 16.91
N ASP A 263 -21.88 -4.90 17.41
CA ASP A 263 -23.04 -4.70 16.56
C ASP A 263 -23.43 -3.23 16.68
N ASP A 264 -22.95 -2.43 15.72
CA ASP A 264 -23.34 -1.04 15.58
C ASP A 264 -24.03 -0.86 14.23
N PRO A 265 -25.37 -0.78 14.19
CA PRO A 265 -26.12 -0.50 12.98
C PRO A 265 -25.72 0.82 12.30
N SER A 266 -25.06 1.72 13.03
CA SER A 266 -24.53 2.97 12.50
C SER A 266 -23.10 2.86 11.93
N SER A 267 -22.42 1.72 12.11
CA SER A 267 -21.10 1.48 11.52
C SER A 267 -21.27 1.32 10.01
N PRO A 268 -20.74 2.25 9.19
CA PRO A 268 -20.89 2.17 7.75
C PRO A 268 -20.18 0.93 7.25
N ARG A 269 -20.93 0.06 6.59
CA ARG A 269 -20.38 -1.10 5.90
C ARG A 269 -19.46 -0.62 4.79
N LEU A 270 -18.25 -1.15 4.78
CA LEU A 270 -17.26 -0.81 3.77
C LEU A 270 -17.67 -1.40 2.43
N PHE A 271 -17.85 -0.54 1.41
CA PHE A 271 -18.03 -0.90 0.01
C PHE A 271 -19.23 -1.82 -0.31
N THR A 272 -20.26 -1.83 0.53
CA THR A 272 -21.49 -2.60 0.28
C THR A 272 -22.54 -1.96 -0.66
N PRO A 273 -22.56 -0.66 -0.98
CA PRO A 273 -23.55 -0.13 -1.93
C PRO A 273 -23.40 -0.79 -3.31
N GLU A 274 -24.52 -1.22 -3.90
CA GLU A 274 -24.59 -1.85 -5.22
C GLU A 274 -23.79 -1.12 -6.33
N PRO A 275 -23.78 0.24 -6.40
CA PRO A 275 -22.98 0.94 -7.40
C PRO A 275 -21.47 0.72 -7.26
N VAL A 276 -20.97 0.59 -6.03
CA VAL A 276 -19.55 0.32 -5.77
C VAL A 276 -19.22 -1.12 -6.18
N ARG A 277 -20.11 -2.07 -5.86
CA ARG A 277 -19.90 -3.48 -6.19
C ARG A 277 -19.87 -3.72 -7.70
N SER A 278 -20.84 -3.20 -8.44
CA SER A 278 -20.88 -3.32 -9.90
C SER A 278 -19.63 -2.74 -10.54
N ALA A 279 -19.23 -1.53 -10.13
CA ALA A 279 -18.02 -0.89 -10.64
C ALA A 279 -16.74 -1.69 -10.37
N LEU A 280 -16.66 -2.35 -9.20
CA LEU A 280 -15.53 -3.22 -8.89
C LEU A 280 -15.55 -4.53 -9.66
N SER A 281 -16.74 -5.05 -9.99
CA SER A 281 -16.90 -6.25 -10.81
C SER A 281 -16.29 -6.06 -12.20
N ASP A 282 -16.56 -4.93 -12.85
CA ASP A 282 -16.05 -4.63 -14.19
C ASP A 282 -14.51 -4.54 -14.19
N VAL A 283 -13.94 -3.86 -13.19
CA VAL A 283 -12.49 -3.80 -12.99
C VAL A 283 -11.89 -5.19 -12.79
N MET A 284 -12.54 -6.04 -12.00
CA MET A 284 -12.08 -7.40 -11.74
C MET A 284 -12.18 -8.32 -12.97
N GLU A 285 -13.23 -8.19 -13.78
CA GLU A 285 -13.35 -8.92 -15.05
C GLU A 285 -12.19 -8.57 -16.00
N GLN A 286 -11.82 -7.29 -16.08
CA GLN A 286 -10.68 -6.86 -16.90
C GLN A 286 -9.33 -7.37 -16.35
N VAL A 287 -9.16 -7.39 -15.03
CA VAL A 287 -7.99 -8.01 -14.39
C VAL A 287 -7.91 -9.49 -14.74
N GLU A 288 -9.00 -10.24 -14.59
CA GLU A 288 -9.05 -11.66 -14.89
C GLU A 288 -8.80 -11.93 -16.38
N HIS A 289 -9.34 -11.09 -17.26
CA HIS A 289 -9.08 -11.16 -18.69
C HIS A 289 -7.60 -10.96 -19.01
N ALA A 290 -6.96 -9.99 -18.37
CA ALA A 290 -5.54 -9.73 -18.57
C ALA A 290 -4.67 -10.90 -18.14
N VAL A 291 -4.98 -11.50 -16.97
CA VAL A 291 -4.29 -12.67 -16.46
C VAL A 291 -4.49 -13.89 -17.36
N THR A 292 -5.74 -14.19 -17.75
CA THR A 292 -6.08 -15.41 -18.50
C THR A 292 -5.64 -15.36 -19.96
N LYS A 293 -5.72 -14.19 -20.61
CA LYS A 293 -5.35 -14.03 -22.02
C LYS A 293 -3.94 -13.50 -22.24
N GLY A 294 -3.23 -13.14 -21.16
CA GLY A 294 -1.89 -12.56 -21.23
C GLY A 294 -1.86 -11.20 -21.92
N THR A 295 -2.91 -10.38 -21.75
CA THR A 295 -2.91 -9.00 -22.24
C THR A 295 -2.22 -8.08 -21.23
N THR A 296 -2.03 -6.81 -21.59
CA THR A 296 -1.42 -5.80 -20.70
C THR A 296 -2.16 -5.75 -19.37
N ALA A 297 -1.41 -5.81 -18.27
CA ALA A 297 -1.98 -5.73 -16.93
C ALA A 297 -2.59 -4.33 -16.68
N PRO A 298 -3.80 -4.25 -16.07
CA PRO A 298 -4.45 -2.97 -15.86
C PRO A 298 -3.71 -2.11 -14.83
N VAL A 299 -3.66 -0.81 -15.12
CA VAL A 299 -3.20 0.23 -14.20
C VAL A 299 -4.42 0.99 -13.70
N ILE A 300 -4.65 0.96 -12.39
CA ILE A 300 -5.85 1.47 -11.73
C ILE A 300 -5.44 2.60 -10.79
N LEU A 301 -5.84 3.82 -11.11
CA LEU A 301 -5.51 5.00 -10.32
C LEU A 301 -6.67 5.41 -9.43
N LEU A 302 -6.39 5.65 -8.15
CA LEU A 302 -7.37 6.09 -7.16
C LEU A 302 -7.18 7.58 -6.85
N CYS A 303 -8.19 8.40 -7.10
CA CYS A 303 -8.13 9.84 -6.82
C CYS A 303 -9.36 10.35 -6.07
N GLY A 304 -9.24 11.51 -5.41
CA GLY A 304 -10.30 12.13 -4.63
C GLY A 304 -9.78 12.87 -3.39
N GLY A 305 -10.67 13.59 -2.71
CA GLY A 305 -10.32 14.45 -1.58
C GLY A 305 -9.66 13.72 -0.40
N LYS A 306 -9.10 14.49 0.54
CA LYS A 306 -8.63 13.94 1.82
C LYS A 306 -9.78 13.19 2.50
N ASN A 307 -9.48 12.01 3.04
CA ASN A 307 -10.43 11.17 3.76
C ASN A 307 -11.61 10.67 2.91
N SER A 308 -11.48 10.60 1.58
CA SER A 308 -12.51 10.02 0.70
C SER A 308 -12.56 8.48 0.73
N GLY A 309 -11.55 7.82 1.32
CA GLY A 309 -11.47 6.36 1.41
C GLY A 309 -10.46 5.70 0.46
N LYS A 310 -9.61 6.46 -0.24
CA LYS A 310 -8.64 5.93 -1.22
C LYS A 310 -7.77 4.79 -0.70
N SER A 311 -7.04 5.00 0.39
CA SER A 311 -6.17 3.97 0.98
C SER A 311 -6.94 2.74 1.48
N THR A 312 -8.21 2.92 1.86
CA THR A 312 -9.10 1.82 2.25
C THR A 312 -9.53 1.02 1.03
N LEU A 313 -9.84 1.69 -0.08
CA LEU A 313 -10.18 1.05 -1.34
C LEU A 313 -8.95 0.36 -1.97
N ALA A 314 -7.77 0.96 -1.88
CA ALA A 314 -6.52 0.37 -2.34
C ALA A 314 -6.28 -0.99 -1.66
N ARG A 315 -6.34 -1.05 -0.32
CA ARG A 315 -6.19 -2.32 0.42
C ARG A 315 -7.26 -3.34 0.04
N PHE A 316 -8.51 -2.91 -0.09
CA PHE A 316 -9.61 -3.78 -0.50
C PHE A 316 -9.39 -4.37 -1.90
N LEU A 317 -8.99 -3.54 -2.87
CA LEU A 317 -8.68 -3.95 -4.25
C LEU A 317 -7.49 -4.89 -4.32
N ILE A 318 -6.42 -4.63 -3.56
CA ILE A 318 -5.27 -5.54 -3.44
C ILE A 318 -5.76 -6.92 -3.02
N ASN A 319 -6.55 -6.99 -1.94
CA ASN A 319 -7.05 -8.25 -1.41
C ASN A 319 -7.95 -8.98 -2.40
N LEU A 320 -8.82 -8.23 -3.10
CA LEU A 320 -9.73 -8.79 -4.10
C LEU A 320 -8.96 -9.35 -5.30
N MET A 321 -7.96 -8.63 -5.81
CA MET A 321 -7.14 -9.07 -6.93
C MET A 321 -6.26 -10.27 -6.61
N LEU A 322 -5.77 -10.39 -5.37
CA LEU A 322 -5.00 -11.55 -4.91
C LEU A 322 -5.80 -12.86 -4.90
N SER A 323 -7.13 -12.81 -5.08
CA SER A 323 -7.94 -14.02 -5.29
C SER A 323 -7.74 -14.65 -6.69
N SER A 324 -7.34 -13.84 -7.67
CA SER A 324 -7.18 -14.25 -9.08
C SER A 324 -5.77 -14.05 -9.63
N CYS A 325 -4.90 -13.34 -8.90
CA CYS A 325 -3.55 -12.97 -9.32
C CYS A 325 -2.49 -13.46 -8.32
N GLU A 326 -1.31 -13.84 -8.79
CA GLU A 326 -0.17 -14.20 -7.92
C GLU A 326 0.39 -13.00 -7.13
N GLY A 327 0.18 -11.80 -7.64
CA GLY A 327 0.64 -10.56 -7.02
C GLY A 327 0.04 -9.32 -7.68
N VAL A 328 0.17 -8.20 -6.98
CA VAL A 328 -0.34 -6.88 -7.39
C VAL A 328 0.73 -5.84 -7.02
N TYR A 329 1.01 -4.91 -7.92
CA TYR A 329 1.84 -3.76 -7.60
C TYR A 329 1.00 -2.65 -6.93
N HIS A 330 1.57 -2.02 -5.91
CA HIS A 330 1.03 -0.81 -5.29
C HIS A 330 2.05 0.32 -5.43
N LEU A 331 1.68 1.38 -6.17
CA LEU A 331 2.43 2.62 -6.28
C LEU A 331 1.82 3.65 -5.32
N GLU A 332 2.55 3.96 -4.25
CA GLU A 332 2.16 4.94 -3.25
C GLU A 332 2.71 6.32 -3.62
N CYS A 333 1.80 7.24 -3.94
CA CYS A 333 2.11 8.64 -4.28
C CYS A 333 1.70 9.62 -3.15
N ASP A 334 1.03 9.19 -2.07
CA ASP A 334 0.78 10.01 -0.88
C ASP A 334 1.94 9.89 0.13
N ILE A 335 2.89 10.81 0.03
CA ILE A 335 4.05 10.87 0.93
C ILE A 335 3.69 11.20 2.40
N GLY A 336 2.49 11.73 2.67
CA GLY A 336 2.11 12.18 4.01
C GLY A 336 1.46 11.08 4.86
N GLN A 337 0.79 10.13 4.21
CA GLN A 337 0.14 8.96 4.78
C GLN A 337 0.32 7.75 3.85
N THR A 338 1.53 7.18 3.91
CA THR A 338 1.99 6.09 3.05
C THR A 338 1.45 4.73 3.48
N GLU A 339 1.28 3.84 2.51
CA GLU A 339 1.11 2.40 2.70
C GLU A 339 2.46 1.66 2.58
N PHE A 340 2.64 0.56 3.31
CA PHE A 340 3.85 -0.31 3.32
C PHE A 340 5.17 0.32 3.80
N THR A 341 5.34 1.64 3.73
CA THR A 341 6.55 2.34 4.19
C THR A 341 6.22 3.40 5.24
N PRO A 342 7.21 3.90 6.00
CA PRO A 342 7.09 5.15 6.72
C PRO A 342 6.78 6.31 5.76
N SER A 343 6.32 7.43 6.30
CA SER A 343 6.01 8.61 5.49
C SER A 343 7.27 9.31 4.94
N GLY A 344 7.07 10.15 3.93
CA GLY A 344 8.15 10.81 3.20
C GLY A 344 8.73 9.99 2.06
N PHE A 345 8.13 8.84 1.73
CA PHE A 345 8.52 7.99 0.60
C PHE A 345 7.45 8.02 -0.49
N VAL A 346 7.91 7.98 -1.73
CA VAL A 346 7.14 7.43 -2.85
C VAL A 346 7.67 6.02 -3.07
N SER A 347 6.79 5.02 -3.19
CA SER A 347 7.19 3.62 -3.22
C SER A 347 6.37 2.79 -4.21
N LEU A 348 7.03 1.82 -4.83
CA LEU A 348 6.43 0.78 -5.64
C LEU A 348 6.68 -0.55 -4.92
N THR A 349 5.60 -1.24 -4.59
CA THR A 349 5.63 -2.43 -3.76
C THR A 349 4.87 -3.56 -4.44
N HIS A 350 5.52 -4.70 -4.65
CA HIS A 350 4.87 -5.93 -5.07
C HIS A 350 4.24 -6.62 -3.86
N VAL A 351 2.95 -6.86 -3.92
CA VAL A 351 2.14 -7.41 -2.84
C VAL A 351 1.63 -8.79 -3.26
N ASN A 352 1.92 -9.80 -2.46
CA ASN A 352 1.57 -11.21 -2.70
C ASN A 352 0.89 -11.85 -1.47
N THR A 353 0.54 -11.04 -0.48
CA THR A 353 -0.14 -11.45 0.73
C THR A 353 -1.23 -10.43 1.05
N PRO A 354 -2.39 -10.85 1.54
CA PRO A 354 -3.46 -9.93 1.92
C PRO A 354 -3.03 -8.86 2.95
N THR A 355 -3.56 -7.67 2.78
CA THR A 355 -3.36 -6.49 3.63
C THR A 355 -4.65 -6.14 4.35
N VAL A 356 -4.85 -6.70 5.55
CA VAL A 356 -6.10 -6.55 6.34
C VAL A 356 -5.85 -5.76 7.62
N GLY A 357 -5.45 -4.49 7.47
CA GLY A 357 -5.15 -3.63 8.61
C GLY A 357 -4.71 -2.24 8.21
N PRO A 358 -4.44 -1.33 9.16
CA PRO A 358 -3.84 -0.03 8.91
C PRO A 358 -2.33 -0.13 8.63
N PRO A 359 -1.69 0.90 8.03
CA PRO A 359 -0.30 0.84 7.55
C PRO A 359 0.73 0.24 8.52
N PHE A 360 0.62 0.55 9.82
CA PHE A 360 1.58 0.10 10.84
C PHE A 360 1.55 -1.43 11.11
N THR A 361 0.63 -2.19 10.52
CA THR A 361 0.55 -3.65 10.72
C THR A 361 1.29 -4.46 9.66
N HIS A 362 1.82 -3.82 8.61
CA HIS A 362 2.41 -4.50 7.45
C HIS A 362 3.46 -3.63 6.75
N GLN A 363 4.31 -2.95 7.53
CA GLN A 363 5.47 -2.25 7.00
C GLN A 363 6.45 -3.24 6.36
N LYS A 364 6.94 -2.96 5.15
CA LYS A 364 7.88 -3.84 4.45
C LYS A 364 8.76 -3.05 3.49
N THR A 365 9.86 -3.66 3.07
CA THR A 365 10.75 -3.03 2.11
C THR A 365 10.15 -3.08 0.70
N PRO A 366 9.94 -1.94 0.03
CA PRO A 366 9.41 -1.88 -1.33
C PRO A 366 10.43 -2.35 -2.37
N ASP A 367 9.96 -2.75 -3.55
CA ASP A 367 10.79 -3.11 -4.71
C ASP A 367 11.63 -1.93 -5.19
N ARG A 368 10.99 -0.75 -5.24
CA ARG A 368 11.63 0.51 -5.60
C ARG A 368 11.01 1.62 -4.77
N CYS A 369 11.82 2.47 -4.15
CA CYS A 369 11.32 3.67 -3.49
C CYS A 369 12.38 4.77 -3.51
N CYS A 370 11.91 6.00 -3.33
CA CYS A 370 12.77 7.16 -3.21
C CYS A 370 12.28 8.00 -2.03
N TYR A 371 13.22 8.42 -1.18
CA TYR A 371 12.91 9.30 -0.07
C TYR A 371 12.76 10.74 -0.58
N TYR A 372 11.55 11.27 -0.46
CA TYR A 372 11.24 12.63 -0.85
C TYR A 372 11.77 13.65 0.17
N GLY A 373 11.78 13.30 1.46
CA GLY A 373 12.36 14.10 2.54
C GLY A 373 11.41 15.06 3.24
N HIS A 374 10.24 15.34 2.66
CA HIS A 374 9.18 16.14 3.27
C HIS A 374 7.89 15.32 3.42
N LEU A 375 6.89 15.94 4.07
CA LEU A 375 5.56 15.33 4.29
C LEU A 375 4.47 16.01 3.44
N SER A 376 4.83 17.01 2.64
CA SER A 376 3.92 17.71 1.74
C SER A 376 4.57 17.85 0.36
N PRO A 377 3.90 17.38 -0.72
CA PRO A 377 4.45 17.48 -2.07
C PRO A 377 4.53 18.93 -2.53
N GLY A 378 3.76 19.80 -1.87
CA GLY A 378 3.92 21.22 -2.03
C GLY A 378 5.33 21.72 -1.71
N ASP A 379 6.14 21.10 -0.85
CA ASP A 379 7.44 21.67 -0.46
C ASP A 379 8.48 21.73 -1.62
N ASP A 380 8.38 20.82 -2.59
CA ASP A 380 9.20 20.74 -3.81
C ASP A 380 8.44 19.94 -4.90
N PRO A 381 7.48 20.57 -5.61
CA PRO A 381 6.61 19.89 -6.55
C PRO A 381 7.36 19.31 -7.76
N ASP A 382 8.41 19.98 -8.26
CA ASP A 382 9.24 19.47 -9.36
C ASP A 382 9.98 18.19 -8.98
N ARG A 383 10.49 18.13 -7.74
CA ARG A 383 11.07 16.90 -7.19
C ARG A 383 10.01 15.83 -7.02
N TYR A 384 8.80 16.17 -6.56
CA TYR A 384 7.73 15.19 -6.38
C TYR A 384 7.42 14.46 -7.69
N VAL A 385 7.21 15.18 -8.79
CA VAL A 385 6.92 14.57 -10.10
C VAL A 385 8.08 13.68 -10.57
N ARG A 386 9.33 14.16 -10.45
CA ARG A 386 10.52 13.36 -10.81
C ARG A 386 10.67 12.11 -9.93
N THR A 387 10.28 12.19 -8.66
CA THR A 387 10.30 11.06 -7.72
C THR A 387 9.26 10.01 -8.12
N VAL A 388 8.03 10.41 -8.43
CA VAL A 388 6.98 9.51 -8.95
C VAL A 388 7.43 8.85 -10.24
N LYS A 389 7.99 9.61 -11.19
CA LYS A 389 8.55 9.08 -12.44
C LYS A 389 9.64 8.04 -12.18
N TYR A 390 10.61 8.34 -11.31
CA TYR A 390 11.69 7.42 -10.96
C TYR A 390 11.18 6.11 -10.36
N VAL A 391 10.20 6.17 -9.45
CA VAL A 391 9.66 4.99 -8.78
C VAL A 391 8.80 4.17 -9.75
N HIS A 392 7.96 4.82 -10.55
CA HIS A 392 7.12 4.17 -11.56
C HIS A 392 7.94 3.39 -12.61
N GLN A 393 9.15 3.84 -12.96
CA GLN A 393 10.06 3.09 -13.85
C GLN A 393 10.43 1.68 -13.32
N GLY A 394 10.16 1.37 -12.05
CA GLY A 394 10.30 0.02 -11.51
C GLY A 394 9.16 -0.93 -11.89
N TYR A 395 8.03 -0.43 -12.38
CA TYR A 395 6.86 -1.23 -12.74
C TYR A 395 7.13 -1.98 -14.04
N ARG A 396 6.89 -3.30 -14.02
CA ARG A 396 7.23 -4.22 -15.11
C ARG A 396 6.09 -4.47 -16.09
N GLY A 397 4.85 -4.18 -15.69
CA GLY A 397 3.65 -4.47 -16.49
C GLY A 397 3.25 -5.95 -16.54
N ASP A 398 3.81 -6.79 -15.66
CA ASP A 398 3.56 -8.25 -15.58
C ASP A 398 2.46 -8.63 -14.57
N ALA A 399 2.00 -7.69 -13.75
CA ALA A 399 0.89 -7.85 -12.80
C ALA A 399 0.11 -6.53 -12.67
N PRO A 400 -1.16 -6.54 -12.24
CA PRO A 400 -1.96 -5.31 -12.08
C PRO A 400 -1.27 -4.29 -11.18
N LEU A 401 -1.48 -2.99 -11.46
CA LEU A 401 -0.94 -1.88 -10.68
C LEU A 401 -2.06 -1.04 -10.08
N ILE A 402 -2.04 -0.86 -8.77
CA ILE A 402 -2.88 0.11 -8.05
C ILE A 402 -2.02 1.34 -7.74
N VAL A 403 -2.48 2.52 -8.16
CA VAL A 403 -1.83 3.80 -7.90
C VAL A 403 -2.66 4.60 -6.89
N ASN A 404 -2.15 4.76 -5.67
CA ASN A 404 -2.79 5.57 -4.64
C ASN A 404 -2.25 7.00 -4.68
N THR A 405 -3.11 8.01 -4.86
CA THR A 405 -2.69 9.42 -4.94
C THR A 405 -2.91 10.19 -3.64
N MET A 406 -2.25 11.34 -3.52
CA MET A 406 -2.51 12.30 -2.44
C MET A 406 -3.95 12.84 -2.49
N GLY A 407 -4.44 13.33 -1.35
CA GLY A 407 -5.79 13.91 -1.23
C GLY A 407 -5.94 15.38 -1.64
N TRP A 408 -4.97 15.97 -2.35
CA TRP A 408 -5.05 17.38 -2.77
C TRP A 408 -5.72 17.47 -4.14
N THR A 409 -6.90 18.09 -4.18
CA THR A 409 -7.80 18.06 -5.34
C THR A 409 -7.93 19.40 -6.06
N GLN A 410 -7.17 20.42 -5.62
CA GLN A 410 -7.25 21.79 -6.11
C GLN A 410 -5.86 22.43 -6.21
N GLY A 411 -5.76 23.48 -7.02
CA GLY A 411 -4.52 24.23 -7.22
C GLY A 411 -3.35 23.33 -7.63
N MET A 412 -2.19 23.53 -7.00
CA MET A 412 -0.99 22.72 -7.25
C MET A 412 -1.23 21.21 -7.10
N GLY A 413 -2.09 20.77 -6.17
CA GLY A 413 -2.37 19.35 -5.98
C GLY A 413 -3.08 18.72 -7.18
N LEU A 414 -3.97 19.46 -7.83
CA LEU A 414 -4.63 19.03 -9.06
C LEU A 414 -3.63 18.88 -10.21
N HIS A 415 -2.70 19.83 -10.35
CA HIS A 415 -1.65 19.76 -11.38
C HIS A 415 -0.74 18.54 -11.18
N LEU A 416 -0.34 18.26 -9.94
CA LEU A 416 0.46 17.06 -9.61
C LEU A 416 -0.31 15.75 -9.84
N LEU A 417 -1.63 15.75 -9.61
CA LEU A 417 -2.49 14.62 -9.98
C LEU A 417 -2.49 14.42 -11.50
N MET A 418 -2.60 15.50 -12.30
CA MET A 418 -2.50 15.41 -13.76
C MET A 418 -1.14 14.88 -14.19
N ASP A 419 -0.01 15.36 -13.66
CA ASP A 419 1.30 14.76 -13.98
C ASP A 419 1.34 13.28 -13.65
N THR A 420 0.78 12.87 -12.51
CA THR A 420 0.74 11.45 -12.11
C THR A 420 -0.06 10.62 -13.11
N ILE A 421 -1.25 11.09 -13.52
CA ILE A 421 -2.08 10.44 -14.55
C ILE A 421 -1.29 10.29 -15.86
N HIS A 422 -0.60 11.34 -16.28
CA HIS A 422 0.23 11.33 -17.49
C HIS A 422 1.47 10.44 -17.38
N LEU A 423 2.05 10.30 -16.19
CA LEU A 423 3.20 9.43 -15.99
C LEU A 423 2.86 7.95 -15.96
N VAL A 424 1.72 7.58 -15.37
CA VAL A 424 1.36 6.16 -15.16
C VAL A 424 0.46 5.59 -16.24
N HIS A 425 -0.13 6.43 -17.10
CA HIS A 425 -1.06 6.03 -18.17
C HIS A 425 -2.11 5.01 -17.68
N PRO A 426 -3.00 5.41 -16.76
CA PRO A 426 -3.96 4.48 -16.17
C PRO A 426 -4.92 3.92 -17.23
N SER A 427 -5.25 2.64 -17.08
CA SER A 427 -6.38 2.02 -17.79
C SER A 427 -7.73 2.41 -17.16
N HIS A 428 -7.75 2.59 -15.84
CA HIS A 428 -8.94 2.96 -15.08
C HIS A 428 -8.61 4.07 -14.09
N ILE A 429 -9.53 5.01 -13.91
CA ILE A 429 -9.49 5.98 -12.82
C ILE A 429 -10.75 5.83 -11.97
N LEU A 430 -10.54 5.47 -10.70
CA LEU A 430 -11.60 5.41 -9.70
C LEU A 430 -11.58 6.71 -8.89
N GLN A 431 -12.55 7.58 -9.19
CA GLN A 431 -12.71 8.86 -8.53
C GLN A 431 -13.69 8.76 -7.35
N LEU A 432 -13.16 8.92 -6.14
CA LEU A 432 -13.95 8.88 -4.90
C LEU A 432 -14.47 10.26 -4.55
N LYS A 433 -15.79 10.43 -4.55
CA LYS A 433 -16.49 11.65 -4.16
C LYS A 433 -17.00 11.56 -2.72
N GLY A 434 -16.69 12.59 -1.93
CA GLY A 434 -17.24 12.76 -0.59
C GLY A 434 -18.63 13.43 -0.61
N ARG A 435 -19.24 13.63 0.56
CA ARG A 435 -20.51 14.37 0.69
C ARG A 435 -20.36 15.90 0.70
N LYS A 436 -19.14 16.45 0.80
CA LYS A 436 -18.91 17.90 0.96
C LYS A 436 -18.31 18.52 -0.31
N SER A 437 -19.19 19.09 -1.13
CA SER A 437 -18.93 19.53 -2.52
C SER A 437 -17.91 20.65 -2.73
N ALA A 438 -17.59 21.49 -1.74
CA ALA A 438 -16.78 22.69 -1.98
C ALA A 438 -15.25 22.45 -2.13
N GLN A 439 -14.75 21.27 -1.72
CA GLN A 439 -13.33 20.89 -1.81
C GLN A 439 -13.10 19.63 -2.64
N ASP A 440 -14.14 19.12 -3.29
CA ASP A 440 -14.06 17.88 -4.04
C ASP A 440 -13.35 18.09 -5.38
N LEU A 441 -12.69 17.03 -5.85
CA LEU A 441 -12.14 16.96 -7.19
C LEU A 441 -13.29 17.13 -8.20
N PRO A 442 -13.16 18.01 -9.21
CA PRO A 442 -14.12 18.08 -10.31
C PRO A 442 -14.32 16.69 -10.92
N GLU A 443 -15.52 16.41 -11.43
CA GLU A 443 -15.75 15.17 -12.15
C GLU A 443 -14.80 15.12 -13.35
N LEU A 444 -13.89 14.15 -13.35
CA LEU A 444 -12.97 13.98 -14.45
C LEU A 444 -13.77 13.58 -15.69
N SER A 445 -13.36 14.01 -16.86
CA SER A 445 -13.90 13.56 -18.13
C SER A 445 -12.73 13.39 -19.10
N PRO A 446 -12.87 12.64 -20.20
CA PRO A 446 -11.81 12.56 -21.19
C PRO A 446 -11.35 13.96 -21.64
N GLU A 447 -12.31 14.84 -21.93
CA GLU A 447 -12.03 16.24 -22.28
C GLU A 447 -11.28 17.00 -21.17
N TYR A 448 -11.67 16.80 -19.91
CA TYR A 448 -10.98 17.41 -18.77
C TYR A 448 -9.53 16.93 -18.66
N LEU A 449 -9.28 15.63 -18.83
CA LEU A 449 -7.92 15.07 -18.77
C LEU A 449 -7.02 15.61 -19.87
N HIS A 450 -7.56 15.84 -21.08
CA HIS A 450 -6.80 16.40 -22.20
C HIS A 450 -6.54 17.91 -22.08
N THR A 451 -7.42 18.64 -21.38
CA THR A 451 -7.37 20.10 -21.30
C THR A 451 -6.69 20.63 -20.04
N GLN A 452 -6.66 19.84 -18.95
CA GLN A 452 -6.04 20.29 -17.72
C GLN A 452 -4.51 20.16 -17.76
N PRO A 453 -3.78 21.25 -17.47
CA PRO A 453 -2.33 21.20 -17.41
C PRO A 453 -1.84 20.43 -16.17
N GLY A 454 -0.73 19.69 -16.34
CA GLY A 454 0.09 19.23 -15.23
C GLY A 454 1.05 20.31 -14.74
N TRP A 455 1.72 20.06 -13.61
CA TRP A 455 2.73 20.95 -13.05
C TRP A 455 3.96 21.03 -13.95
N THR A 456 4.45 19.88 -14.40
CA THR A 456 5.58 19.78 -15.36
C THR A 456 5.11 19.43 -16.76
N TYR A 457 4.01 18.68 -16.88
CA TYR A 457 3.51 18.18 -18.16
C TYR A 457 3.10 19.29 -19.13
N ALA A 458 2.64 20.45 -18.62
CA ALA A 458 2.35 21.61 -19.45
C ALA A 458 3.57 22.10 -20.25
N ASN A 459 4.77 22.06 -19.65
CA ASN A 459 6.01 22.43 -20.33
C ASN A 459 6.44 21.36 -21.34
N ILE A 460 6.14 20.08 -21.06
CA ILE A 460 6.45 18.96 -21.95
C ILE A 460 5.62 19.06 -23.24
N GLN A 461 4.32 19.40 -23.15
CA GLN A 461 3.48 19.61 -24.33
C GLN A 461 4.01 20.71 -25.25
N GLU A 462 4.51 21.82 -24.69
CA GLU A 462 5.12 22.90 -25.48
C GLU A 462 6.43 22.51 -26.18
N GLU A 463 7.18 21.57 -25.60
CA GLU A 463 8.43 21.05 -26.17
C GLU A 463 8.17 19.94 -27.20
N THR A 464 7.30 18.96 -26.92
CA THR A 464 6.99 17.84 -27.84
C THR A 464 6.22 18.29 -29.08
N ASN A 465 5.37 19.31 -28.96
CA ASN A 465 4.71 19.93 -30.12
C ASN A 465 5.70 20.57 -31.11
N LYS A 466 6.96 20.80 -30.71
CA LYS A 466 8.04 21.27 -31.60
C LYS A 466 8.79 20.12 -32.30
N GLU A 467 8.76 18.91 -31.74
CA GLU A 467 9.53 17.75 -32.22
C GLU A 467 8.69 16.71 -32.97
N GLY A 468 7.35 16.87 -33.03
CA GLY A 468 6.49 16.03 -33.87
C GLY A 468 6.25 14.62 -33.36
N ASP A 469 6.51 14.35 -32.07
CA ASP A 469 6.15 13.09 -31.43
C ASP A 469 4.63 13.04 -31.16
N ASP A 470 3.98 11.97 -31.61
CA ASP A 470 2.56 11.71 -31.36
C ASP A 470 2.33 11.47 -29.86
N ILE A 471 1.80 12.47 -29.16
CA ILE A 471 1.34 12.34 -27.77
C ILE A 471 0.23 11.29 -27.73
N ILE A 472 0.48 10.15 -27.07
CA ILE A 472 -0.53 9.10 -26.91
C ILE A 472 -1.65 9.64 -26.00
N PRO A 473 -2.89 9.78 -26.50
CA PRO A 473 -3.99 10.31 -25.70
C PRO A 473 -4.35 9.36 -24.56
N ILE A 474 -4.53 9.93 -23.36
CA ILE A 474 -4.95 9.18 -22.17
C ILE A 474 -6.47 9.07 -22.19
N ASN A 475 -6.96 7.85 -22.41
CA ASN A 475 -8.39 7.55 -22.46
C ASN A 475 -8.71 6.40 -21.47
N PRO A 476 -8.67 6.66 -20.15
CA PRO A 476 -8.98 5.67 -19.14
C PRO A 476 -10.49 5.46 -19.04
N GLU A 477 -10.90 4.30 -18.55
CA GLU A 477 -12.25 4.09 -18.06
C GLU A 477 -12.44 4.86 -16.75
N LEU A 478 -13.46 5.73 -16.70
CA LEU A 478 -13.73 6.59 -15.55
C LEU A 478 -14.86 6.00 -14.71
N VAL A 479 -14.54 5.74 -13.44
CA VAL A 479 -15.46 5.15 -12.47
C VAL A 479 -15.66 6.10 -11.30
N TYR A 480 -16.90 6.53 -11.05
CA TYR A 480 -17.22 7.44 -9.95
C TYR A 480 -17.81 6.69 -8.77
N LEU A 481 -17.14 6.79 -7.63
CA LEU A 481 -17.55 6.10 -6.40
C LEU A 481 -18.02 7.14 -5.38
N GLN A 482 -19.29 7.10 -5.02
CA GLN A 482 -19.82 7.90 -3.93
C GLN A 482 -19.63 7.14 -2.62
N VAL A 483 -18.73 7.63 -1.77
CA VAL A 483 -18.41 6.97 -0.49
C VAL A 483 -19.13 7.71 0.64
N GLY A 484 -20.02 7.00 1.34
CA GLY A 484 -20.71 7.53 2.51
C GLY A 484 -19.74 7.78 3.66
N ASN A 485 -19.35 9.04 3.85
CA ASN A 485 -18.49 9.44 4.98
C ASN A 485 -19.36 9.72 6.22
N ASP A 486 -20.02 8.67 6.73
CA ASP A 486 -20.88 8.77 7.94
C ASP A 486 -20.12 8.53 9.25
N MET A 487 -18.81 8.26 9.20
CA MET A 487 -18.02 8.15 10.43
C MET A 487 -17.83 9.54 11.05
N THR A 488 -18.59 9.82 12.12
CA THR A 488 -18.31 10.96 13.00
C THR A 488 -16.90 10.81 13.55
N ARG A 489 -16.06 11.81 13.27
CA ARG A 489 -14.63 11.82 13.58
C ARG A 489 -14.43 11.83 15.10
N HIS A 490 -14.29 10.66 15.68
CA HIS A 490 -13.48 10.48 16.87
C HIS A 490 -12.18 9.82 16.43
N THR A 491 -11.36 10.51 15.62
CA THR A 491 -9.99 10.03 15.39
C THR A 491 -9.22 10.29 16.69
N TRP A 492 -9.12 9.27 17.54
CA TRP A 492 -8.28 9.30 18.75
C TRP A 492 -6.83 9.67 18.46
N PHE A 493 -6.38 9.48 17.21
CA PHE A 493 -5.04 9.81 16.76
C PHE A 493 -5.05 10.77 15.57
N THR A 494 -4.06 11.65 15.58
CA THR A 494 -3.69 12.57 14.52
C THR A 494 -2.91 11.87 13.41
N ALA A 495 -2.80 12.50 12.25
CA ALA A 495 -1.92 12.03 11.18
C ALA A 495 -0.46 11.85 11.65
N SER A 496 0.01 12.68 12.60
CA SER A 496 1.37 12.56 13.12
C SER A 496 1.58 11.30 13.94
N GLU A 497 0.58 10.91 14.73
CA GLU A 497 0.64 9.68 15.52
C GLU A 497 0.59 8.43 14.63
N PHE A 498 -0.19 8.45 13.54
CA PHE A 498 -0.14 7.36 12.55
C PHE A 498 1.25 7.22 11.91
N ARG A 499 1.92 8.34 11.62
CA ARG A 499 3.31 8.31 11.13
C ARG A 499 4.27 7.74 12.18
N SER A 500 4.12 8.13 13.44
CA SER A 500 4.91 7.56 14.54
C SER A 500 4.71 6.05 14.65
N MET A 501 3.48 5.56 14.54
CA MET A 501 3.19 4.12 14.56
C MET A 501 3.83 3.38 13.38
N ALA A 502 3.76 3.91 12.15
CA ALA A 502 4.40 3.31 10.97
C ALA A 502 5.94 3.29 11.09
N LEU A 503 6.52 4.38 11.59
CA LEU A 503 7.95 4.49 11.87
C LEU A 503 8.41 3.44 12.90
N MET A 504 7.69 3.32 14.02
CA MET A 504 7.99 2.30 15.03
C MET A 504 7.85 0.89 14.49
N ALA A 505 6.76 0.59 13.77
CA ALA A 505 6.53 -0.71 13.15
C ALA A 505 7.69 -1.13 12.24
N THR A 506 8.27 -0.18 11.50
CA THR A 506 9.45 -0.43 10.65
C THR A 506 10.69 -0.83 11.46
N LEU A 507 10.85 -0.31 12.68
CA LEU A 507 11.98 -0.62 13.58
C LEU A 507 11.74 -1.88 14.43
N SER A 508 10.59 -2.55 14.31
CA SER A 508 10.22 -3.68 15.15
C SER A 508 11.19 -4.87 15.09
N SER A 509 11.85 -5.10 13.95
CA SER A 509 12.81 -6.21 13.81
C SER A 509 14.10 -6.02 14.62
N LEU A 510 14.34 -4.80 15.14
CA LEU A 510 15.45 -4.55 16.07
C LEU A 510 15.14 -5.05 17.48
N GLN A 511 13.86 -5.22 17.81
CA GLN A 511 13.46 -5.69 19.11
C GLN A 511 13.80 -7.18 19.30
N PRO A 512 14.24 -7.59 20.49
CA PRO A 512 14.48 -9.01 20.75
C PRO A 512 13.15 -9.78 20.74
N ALA A 513 13.24 -11.10 20.56
CA ALA A 513 12.05 -11.96 20.60
C ALA A 513 11.32 -11.96 21.97
N ARG A 514 12.00 -11.53 23.04
CA ARG A 514 11.45 -11.45 24.41
C ARG A 514 11.54 -10.03 24.94
N GLY A 515 10.41 -9.33 24.93
CA GLY A 515 10.27 -7.99 25.48
C GLY A 515 10.63 -6.88 24.49
N VAL A 516 10.48 -5.64 24.96
CA VAL A 516 10.80 -4.43 24.20
C VAL A 516 11.91 -3.69 24.94
N LEU A 517 12.98 -3.40 24.23
CA LEU A 517 14.09 -2.58 24.70
C LEU A 517 13.90 -1.13 24.25
N PRO A 518 14.28 -0.15 25.10
CA PRO A 518 14.38 1.24 24.69
C PRO A 518 15.45 1.41 23.60
N LEU A 519 15.38 2.49 22.83
CA LEU A 519 16.33 2.77 21.73
C LEU A 519 17.80 2.72 22.17
N ASN A 520 18.14 3.22 23.36
CA ASN A 520 19.49 3.16 23.91
C ASN A 520 19.95 1.73 24.32
N GLY A 521 19.02 0.79 24.49
CA GLY A 521 19.31 -0.62 24.72
C GLY A 521 19.56 -1.43 23.44
N LEU A 522 19.18 -0.89 22.27
CA LEU A 522 19.37 -1.57 20.99
C LEU A 522 20.81 -1.40 20.48
N THR A 523 21.38 -2.46 19.90
CA THR A 523 22.74 -2.43 19.36
C THR A 523 22.78 -1.71 18.00
N PRO A 524 23.52 -0.59 17.87
CA PRO A 524 23.63 0.13 16.61
C PRO A 524 24.69 -0.47 15.69
N ARG A 525 24.59 -0.17 14.39
CA ARG A 525 25.66 -0.38 13.41
C ARG A 525 26.62 0.81 13.45
N ALA A 526 27.91 0.53 13.50
CA ALA A 526 28.95 1.55 13.40
C ALA A 526 29.32 1.79 11.93
N VAL A 527 29.14 3.03 11.45
CA VAL A 527 29.37 3.42 10.05
C VAL A 527 30.40 4.54 10.01
N PRO A 528 31.57 4.35 9.36
CA PRO A 528 32.54 5.43 9.19
C PRO A 528 31.97 6.58 8.36
N TRP A 529 32.21 7.82 8.78
CA TRP A 529 31.63 8.98 8.08
C TRP A 529 32.14 9.15 6.66
N THR A 530 33.33 8.63 6.37
CA THR A 530 33.96 8.67 5.04
C THR A 530 33.28 7.72 4.04
N THR A 531 32.45 6.78 4.49
CA THR A 531 31.76 5.84 3.59
C THR A 531 30.41 6.36 3.12
N VAL A 532 29.89 7.43 3.71
CA VAL A 532 28.57 7.96 3.40
C VAL A 532 28.62 9.47 3.09
N ALA A 533 27.75 9.90 2.18
CA ALA A 533 27.38 11.31 2.08
C ALA A 533 26.13 11.59 2.94
N VAL A 534 25.96 12.84 3.34
CA VAL A 534 24.85 13.29 4.17
C VAL A 534 24.18 14.50 3.56
N HIS A 535 22.86 14.62 3.77
CA HIS A 535 22.11 15.80 3.37
C HIS A 535 20.86 15.97 4.23
N VAL A 536 20.43 17.22 4.43
CA VAL A 536 19.17 17.56 5.10
C VAL A 536 18.21 18.08 4.05
N CYS A 537 17.15 17.32 3.76
CA CYS A 537 16.24 17.60 2.66
C CYS A 537 15.30 18.78 2.96
N ASN A 538 14.90 18.91 4.22
CA ASN A 538 13.78 19.76 4.63
C ASN A 538 14.16 21.13 5.21
N ALA A 539 15.44 21.48 5.18
CA ALA A 539 15.95 22.76 5.65
C ALA A 539 17.34 23.03 5.10
N ASP A 540 17.69 24.31 4.92
CA ASP A 540 19.05 24.71 4.59
C ASP A 540 19.89 24.75 5.87
N VAL A 541 20.89 23.89 5.94
CA VAL A 541 21.73 23.71 7.12
C VAL A 541 23.18 24.05 6.76
N PRO A 542 23.84 25.00 7.46
CA PRO A 542 25.25 25.26 7.26
C PRO A 542 26.07 23.97 7.47
N PRO A 543 27.11 23.69 6.66
CA PRO A 543 27.90 22.46 6.81
C PRO A 543 28.47 22.23 8.22
N SER A 544 28.77 23.30 8.95
CA SER A 544 29.24 23.25 10.35
C SER A 544 28.18 22.74 11.34
N GLN A 545 26.90 22.79 10.98
CA GLN A 545 25.77 22.40 11.83
C GLN A 545 25.21 21.01 11.49
N ILE A 546 25.70 20.37 10.43
CA ILE A 546 25.11 19.13 9.89
C ILE A 546 25.07 18.00 10.92
N MET A 547 26.13 17.86 11.73
CA MET A 547 26.23 16.81 12.74
C MET A 547 25.20 16.98 13.86
N TYR A 548 24.89 18.21 14.25
CA TYR A 548 23.88 18.48 15.29
C TYR A 548 22.48 18.10 14.82
N VAL A 549 22.16 18.35 13.54
CA VAL A 549 20.87 18.01 12.95
C VAL A 549 20.73 16.50 12.76
N LEU A 550 21.81 15.81 12.41
CA LEU A 550 21.80 14.36 12.27
C LEU A 550 21.71 13.62 13.61
N ASN A 551 22.25 14.17 14.70
CA ASN A 551 22.22 13.48 15.99
C ASN A 551 20.79 13.31 16.50
N ALA A 552 20.44 12.09 16.93
CA ALA A 552 19.06 11.70 17.25
C ALA A 552 18.05 11.89 16.10
N GLY A 553 18.53 12.06 14.87
CA GLY A 553 17.72 12.23 13.67
C GLY A 553 17.26 10.91 13.04
N VAL A 554 16.15 10.97 12.30
CA VAL A 554 15.71 9.89 11.41
C VAL A 554 16.28 10.16 10.02
N VAL A 555 17.01 9.19 9.48
CA VAL A 555 17.62 9.27 8.16
C VAL A 555 17.06 8.18 7.24
N ALA A 556 16.81 8.51 5.99
CA ALA A 556 16.64 7.51 4.95
C ALA A 556 18.02 7.00 4.51
N LEU A 557 18.11 5.69 4.28
CA LEU A 557 19.32 5.00 3.87
C LEU A 557 19.27 4.77 2.36
N CYS A 558 20.11 5.47 1.62
CA CYS A 558 20.00 5.58 0.17
C CYS A 558 21.30 5.17 -0.56
N GLN A 559 21.16 4.90 -1.85
CA GLN A 559 22.27 4.66 -2.78
C GLN A 559 22.25 5.67 -3.92
N ALA A 560 23.28 6.51 -3.99
CA ALA A 560 23.59 7.38 -5.14
C ALA A 560 24.74 6.80 -5.98
N ASP A 561 24.98 7.38 -7.16
CA ASP A 561 26.08 6.99 -8.04
C ASP A 561 27.44 7.33 -7.41
N ASP A 562 28.33 6.33 -7.30
CA ASP A 562 29.67 6.47 -6.73
C ASP A 562 30.54 7.47 -7.52
N MET A 563 30.31 7.61 -8.83
CA MET A 563 31.03 8.57 -9.67
C MET A 563 30.69 10.02 -9.31
N GLU A 564 29.41 10.28 -9.00
CA GLU A 564 28.92 11.59 -8.58
C GLU A 564 29.45 11.93 -7.18
N LEU A 565 29.37 10.98 -6.25
CA LEU A 565 29.90 11.14 -4.89
C LEU A 565 31.42 11.37 -4.88
N SER A 566 32.16 10.68 -5.74
CA SER A 566 33.62 10.84 -5.83
C SER A 566 34.05 12.22 -6.32
N ARG A 567 33.25 12.88 -7.16
CA ARG A 567 33.48 14.28 -7.56
C ARG A 567 33.23 15.24 -6.40
N LEU A 568 32.13 15.04 -5.67
CA LEU A 568 31.77 15.90 -4.53
C LEU A 568 32.78 15.79 -3.38
N ARG A 569 33.42 14.62 -3.21
CA ARG A 569 34.52 14.42 -2.23
C ARG A 569 35.71 15.35 -2.44
N GLN A 570 35.96 15.81 -3.66
CA GLN A 570 37.12 16.65 -3.97
C GLN A 570 36.99 18.08 -3.40
N GLY A 571 35.77 18.51 -3.05
CA GLY A 571 35.49 19.80 -2.40
C GLY A 571 35.03 19.70 -0.95
N ALA A 572 35.03 18.51 -0.35
CA ALA A 572 34.60 18.29 1.02
C ALA A 572 35.67 18.77 2.04
N LEU A 573 35.26 19.03 3.28
CA LEU A 573 36.18 19.27 4.39
C LEU A 573 37.15 18.07 4.51
N PRO A 574 38.45 18.27 4.80
CA PRO A 574 39.46 17.21 4.77
C PRO A 574 39.16 15.98 5.64
N ASP A 575 38.28 16.12 6.64
CA ASP A 575 38.03 15.13 7.70
C ASP A 575 36.54 14.87 8.01
N GLY A 576 35.59 15.40 7.20
CA GLY A 576 34.14 15.28 7.42
C GLY A 576 33.43 14.37 6.40
N PRO A 577 32.17 13.97 6.65
CA PRO A 577 31.35 13.33 5.64
C PRO A 577 31.11 14.29 4.47
N VAL A 578 30.86 13.73 3.29
CA VAL A 578 30.47 14.52 2.12
C VAL A 578 29.10 15.12 2.37
N VAL A 579 28.96 16.44 2.34
CA VAL A 579 27.65 17.10 2.45
C VAL A 579 27.15 17.39 1.04
N LEU A 580 26.02 16.80 0.65
CA LEU A 580 25.41 17.08 -0.65
C LEU A 580 24.76 18.46 -0.63
N GLN A 581 24.78 19.15 -1.77
CA GLN A 581 24.12 20.45 -1.93
C GLN A 581 22.63 20.29 -2.21
N ASP A 582 22.28 19.29 -3.02
CA ASP A 582 20.90 18.97 -3.39
C ASP A 582 20.52 17.58 -2.91
N THR A 583 19.23 17.38 -2.69
CA THR A 583 18.73 16.06 -2.38
C THR A 583 18.69 15.21 -3.66
N PRO A 584 19.36 14.06 -3.75
CA PRO A 584 19.35 13.22 -4.96
C PRO A 584 18.01 12.51 -5.16
N ILE A 585 17.71 12.12 -6.40
CA ILE A 585 16.63 11.17 -6.73
C ILE A 585 17.28 9.80 -6.90
N CYS A 586 17.07 8.93 -5.93
CA CYS A 586 17.86 7.72 -5.81
C CYS A 586 17.10 6.61 -5.06
N GLN A 587 17.60 5.39 -5.15
CA GLN A 587 17.01 4.26 -4.44
C GLN A 587 17.21 4.44 -2.94
N ALA A 588 16.11 4.36 -2.19
CA ALA A 588 16.14 4.20 -0.76
C ALA A 588 15.91 2.73 -0.37
N PHE A 589 16.54 2.28 0.72
CA PHE A 589 16.39 0.91 1.22
C PHE A 589 15.57 0.82 2.51
N GLY A 590 15.32 1.97 3.13
CA GLY A 590 14.57 2.08 4.37
C GLY A 590 15.04 3.29 5.16
N ILE A 591 14.87 3.20 6.47
CA ILE A 591 15.19 4.27 7.42
C ILE A 591 16.16 3.76 8.50
N GLY A 592 16.81 4.70 9.16
CA GLY A 592 17.55 4.47 10.38
C GLY A 592 17.42 5.63 11.36
N VAL A 593 17.65 5.35 12.63
CA VAL A 593 17.80 6.36 13.67
C VAL A 593 19.29 6.52 13.97
N VAL A 594 19.81 7.73 13.84
CA VAL A 594 21.17 8.05 14.26
C VAL A 594 21.17 8.13 15.78
N ARG A 595 21.51 7.02 16.43
CA ARG A 595 21.54 6.90 17.88
C ARG A 595 22.63 7.77 18.51
N GLY A 596 23.75 7.93 17.81
CA GLY A 596 24.86 8.75 18.28
C GLY A 596 25.91 8.97 17.21
N ILE A 597 26.73 9.99 17.44
CA ILE A 597 27.78 10.46 16.54
C ILE A 597 29.07 10.56 17.36
N ASP A 598 30.08 9.76 17.01
CA ASP A 598 31.38 9.75 17.66
C ASP A 598 32.36 10.64 16.87
N MET A 599 32.60 11.86 17.35
CA MET A 599 33.49 12.83 16.70
C MET A 599 34.96 12.44 16.74
N GLU A 600 35.39 11.66 17.74
CA GLU A 600 36.78 11.24 17.88
C GLU A 600 37.08 10.08 16.92
N ARG A 601 36.23 9.05 16.93
CA ARG A 601 36.37 7.87 16.07
C ARG A 601 35.79 8.07 14.67
N ARG A 602 35.05 9.15 14.45
CA ARG A 602 34.39 9.50 13.18
C ARG A 602 33.40 8.42 12.73
N LEU A 603 32.54 7.99 13.65
CA LEU A 603 31.55 6.91 13.45
C LEU A 603 30.12 7.38 13.69
N PHE A 604 29.20 7.00 12.80
CA PHE A 604 27.77 7.10 13.01
C PHE A 604 27.32 5.78 13.65
N TYR A 605 26.55 5.86 14.73
CA TYR A 605 25.87 4.70 15.31
C TYR A 605 24.41 4.73 14.86
N ILE A 606 24.05 3.83 13.94
CA ILE A 606 22.73 3.83 13.28
C ILE A 606 21.95 2.58 13.68
N LEU A 607 20.72 2.78 14.15
CA LEU A 607 19.72 1.74 14.35
C LEU A 607 18.88 1.60 13.08
N THR A 608 18.86 0.43 12.44
CA THR A 608 18.07 0.22 11.22
C THR A 608 17.67 -1.24 11.06
N SER A 609 16.45 -1.46 10.58
CA SER A 609 15.90 -2.77 10.22
C SER A 609 16.23 -3.22 8.80
N VAL A 610 17.00 -2.45 8.05
CA VAL A 610 17.42 -2.80 6.69
C VAL A 610 18.30 -4.06 6.69
N GLU A 611 17.99 -4.99 5.79
CA GLU A 611 18.69 -6.28 5.63
C GLU A 611 20.18 -6.09 5.26
N GLU A 612 21.02 -7.02 5.74
CA GLU A 612 22.49 -6.90 5.69
C GLU A 612 23.05 -6.86 4.25
N ASP A 613 22.43 -7.58 3.31
CA ASP A 613 22.79 -7.56 1.88
C ASP A 613 22.55 -6.19 1.24
N ARG A 614 21.60 -5.40 1.76
CA ARG A 614 21.28 -4.06 1.28
C ARG A 614 22.14 -2.99 1.94
N LEU A 615 22.58 -3.21 3.18
CA LEU A 615 23.45 -2.27 3.91
C LEU A 615 24.74 -1.96 3.16
N LEU A 616 25.31 -2.94 2.45
CA LEU A 616 26.54 -2.77 1.66
C LEU A 616 26.38 -1.82 0.46
N ARG A 617 25.15 -1.53 0.04
CA ARG A 617 24.85 -0.61 -1.07
C ARG A 617 24.63 0.83 -0.62
N ILE A 618 24.48 1.07 0.68
CA ILE A 618 24.13 2.39 1.22
C ILE A 618 25.37 3.27 1.27
N ASN A 619 25.32 4.39 0.56
CA ASN A 619 26.39 5.39 0.50
C ASN A 619 25.86 6.82 0.74
N VAL A 620 24.56 7.01 1.03
CA VAL A 620 23.95 8.30 1.36
C VAL A 620 22.98 8.19 2.54
N LEU A 621 23.04 9.13 3.47
CA LEU A 621 22.08 9.35 4.55
C LEU A 621 21.32 10.65 4.29
N LEU A 622 20.00 10.55 4.13
CA LEU A 622 19.12 11.71 3.91
C LEU A 622 18.27 11.98 5.15
N CYS A 623 18.49 13.10 5.83
CA CYS A 623 17.67 13.54 6.96
C CYS A 623 16.52 14.39 6.44
N GLY A 624 15.29 14.06 6.82
CA GLY A 624 14.10 14.76 6.36
C GLY A 624 13.21 15.25 7.50
N ALA A 625 11.92 15.39 7.21
CA ALA A 625 10.91 15.91 8.13
C ALA A 625 10.43 14.91 9.19
N LEU A 626 10.84 13.64 9.11
CA LEU A 626 10.54 12.67 10.15
C LEU A 626 11.47 12.86 11.35
N SER A 627 10.92 12.69 12.55
CA SER A 627 11.65 12.70 13.80
C SER A 627 11.41 11.41 14.56
N VAL A 628 12.30 11.10 15.51
CA VAL A 628 12.05 9.99 16.45
C VAL A 628 10.75 10.30 17.21
N PRO A 629 9.81 9.34 17.33
CA PRO A 629 8.58 9.56 18.06
C PRO A 629 8.85 9.95 19.51
N THR A 630 8.17 11.00 19.98
CA THR A 630 8.35 11.52 21.34
C THR A 630 8.23 10.44 22.43
N PRO A 631 7.25 9.51 22.39
CA PRO A 631 7.18 8.46 23.40
C PRO A 631 8.44 7.59 23.47
N LEU A 632 9.12 7.35 22.34
CA LEU A 632 10.38 6.61 22.35
C LEU A 632 11.49 7.42 23.01
N MET A 633 11.57 8.73 22.78
CA MET A 633 12.56 9.59 23.44
C MET A 633 12.35 9.68 24.96
N LEU A 634 11.09 9.65 25.42
CA LEU A 634 10.76 9.74 26.85
C LEU A 634 10.96 8.42 27.61
N GLN A 635 10.90 7.27 26.94
CA GLN A 635 10.99 5.94 27.56
C GLN A 635 12.42 5.38 27.63
N GLN A 636 13.44 6.24 27.59
CA GLN A 636 14.84 5.79 27.69
C GLN A 636 15.18 5.40 29.12
N ASN A 637 15.69 4.17 29.31
CA ASN A 637 16.11 3.69 30.62
C ASN A 637 17.56 4.10 30.88
N VAL A 638 17.76 5.28 31.46
CA VAL A 638 19.07 5.86 31.75
C VAL A 638 19.01 6.62 33.06
N GLU A 639 20.06 6.50 33.87
CA GLU A 639 20.24 7.33 35.07
C GLU A 639 20.78 8.71 34.66
N GLY A 640 20.08 9.79 35.03
CA GLY A 640 20.50 11.17 34.76
C GLY A 640 19.77 11.86 33.60
N PRO A 641 20.25 13.03 33.15
CA PRO A 641 19.60 13.81 32.10
C PRO A 641 19.67 13.08 30.76
N VAL A 642 18.53 12.97 30.07
CA VAL A 642 18.43 12.38 28.73
C VAL A 642 18.59 13.50 27.71
N PRO A 643 19.55 13.43 26.76
CA PRO A 643 19.69 14.44 25.72
C PRO A 643 18.38 14.68 24.97
N TYR A 644 18.09 15.95 24.65
CA TYR A 644 16.88 16.38 23.94
C TYR A 644 15.56 16.22 24.72
N VAL A 645 15.60 15.77 25.97
CA VAL A 645 14.44 15.69 26.86
C VAL A 645 14.66 16.66 28.02
N THR A 646 13.68 17.51 28.27
CA THR A 646 13.66 18.40 29.44
C THR A 646 12.32 18.25 30.15
N SER A 647 12.38 18.12 31.48
CA SER A 647 11.22 18.29 32.36
C SER A 647 11.01 19.75 32.76
N ASP A 648 12.02 20.58 32.53
CA ASP A 648 12.09 21.94 33.05
C ASP A 648 11.57 22.90 31.98
N PHE A 649 10.48 23.57 32.31
CA PHE A 649 9.99 24.71 31.55
C PHE A 649 10.81 25.92 31.98
N SER A 650 11.78 26.37 31.18
CA SER A 650 12.48 27.64 31.44
C SER A 650 11.70 28.79 30.80
N PRO A 651 11.13 29.73 31.57
CA PRO A 651 10.50 30.93 31.03
C PRO A 651 11.52 31.88 30.38
N ASP A 652 12.81 31.74 30.71
CA ASP A 652 13.87 32.68 30.34
C ASP A 652 14.54 32.36 29.00
N GLY A 653 14.14 31.28 28.32
CA GLY A 653 14.59 30.98 26.96
C GLY A 653 15.99 30.35 26.85
N ASP A 654 16.65 30.01 27.97
CA ASP A 654 17.99 29.40 28.02
C ASP A 654 18.05 27.93 27.51
N ILE A 655 16.94 27.39 27.02
CA ILE A 655 16.88 26.03 26.45
C ILE A 655 17.02 26.13 24.93
N PHE A 656 18.23 25.89 24.44
CA PHE A 656 18.53 25.88 23.00
C PHE A 656 18.16 24.53 22.37
N GLY A 657 17.16 24.54 21.47
CA GLY A 657 16.82 23.39 20.62
C GLY A 657 17.56 23.45 19.27
N ALA A 658 17.93 22.29 18.72
CA ALA A 658 18.61 22.17 17.42
C ALA A 658 17.60 22.09 16.25
N THR A 659 16.65 23.04 16.15
CA THR A 659 15.65 23.01 15.07
C THR A 659 16.16 23.75 13.83
N PRO A 660 16.22 23.11 12.66
CA PRO A 660 16.61 23.78 11.41
C PRO A 660 15.61 24.88 10.99
N LEU A 661 16.11 25.93 10.33
CA LEU A 661 15.30 26.99 9.75
C LEU A 661 14.50 26.45 8.55
N ARG A 662 13.16 26.55 8.59
CA ARG A 662 12.28 26.08 7.51
C ARG A 662 12.16 27.14 6.41
N ILE A 663 12.60 26.80 5.20
CA ILE A 663 12.48 27.65 4.01
C ILE A 663 11.36 27.12 3.12
N ARG A 664 10.45 27.99 2.70
CA ARG A 664 9.37 27.65 1.76
C ARG A 664 9.83 27.95 0.34
N LYS A 665 10.08 26.91 -0.47
CA LYS A 665 10.48 27.04 -1.89
C LYS A 665 9.32 27.44 -2.82
N ASN A 666 8.08 27.49 -2.31
CA ASN A 666 6.86 27.74 -3.08
C ASN A 666 6.54 29.19 -3.40
N LEU A 667 7.48 30.09 -3.15
CA LEU A 667 7.35 31.47 -3.58
C LEU A 667 7.97 31.56 -4.98
N GLN A 668 7.13 31.53 -6.01
CA GLN A 668 7.52 32.05 -7.32
C GLN A 668 7.93 33.51 -7.12
N ARG A 669 9.24 33.75 -7.04
CA ARG A 669 9.77 35.11 -7.11
C ARG A 669 9.68 35.51 -8.56
N GLU A 670 8.82 36.47 -8.87
CA GLU A 670 8.86 37.16 -10.17
C GLU A 670 10.32 37.51 -10.47
N ARG A 671 10.81 37.07 -11.63
CA ARG A 671 12.04 37.59 -12.21
C ARG A 671 11.82 39.08 -12.44
N ARG A 672 12.16 39.91 -11.44
CA ARG A 672 12.23 41.35 -11.61
C ARG A 672 13.26 41.63 -12.69
N GLN A 673 12.77 41.99 -13.86
CA GLN A 673 13.56 42.66 -14.88
C GLN A 673 14.28 43.83 -14.20
N THR A 674 15.60 43.83 -14.31
CA THR A 674 16.46 44.91 -13.87
C THR A 674 16.19 46.14 -14.74
N GLY A 675 15.25 46.99 -14.30
CA GLY A 675 15.07 48.35 -14.76
C GLY A 675 15.31 49.28 -13.57
N GLY A 676 16.37 50.07 -13.62
CA GLY A 676 16.84 50.87 -12.49
C GLY A 676 15.85 51.93 -12.03
N THR A 677 15.79 52.16 -10.73
CA THR A 677 15.88 53.48 -10.08
C THR A 677 15.88 53.32 -8.55
N SER A 678 16.48 54.31 -7.90
CA SER A 678 16.98 54.35 -6.53
C SER A 678 15.92 54.61 -5.45
N GLY A 679 16.11 53.96 -4.29
CA GLY A 679 15.83 54.53 -2.98
C GLY A 679 14.49 54.21 -2.32
N MET A 680 14.47 53.24 -1.39
CA MET A 680 13.95 53.41 -0.02
C MET A 680 14.16 52.10 0.76
N GLY A 681 15.05 52.14 1.75
CA GLY A 681 15.28 51.04 2.69
C GLY A 681 14.22 51.02 3.78
N PHE A 682 13.87 49.81 4.23
CA PHE A 682 13.21 49.61 5.51
C PHE A 682 14.10 48.80 6.44
N VAL A 683 14.15 49.30 7.67
CA VAL A 683 15.13 49.07 8.73
C VAL A 683 14.79 47.79 9.52
N SER A 684 15.83 47.01 9.81
CA SER A 684 15.85 45.92 10.80
C SER A 684 16.01 46.53 12.20
N ALA A 685 15.19 46.09 13.16
CA ALA A 685 15.32 46.49 14.56
C ALA A 685 15.79 45.30 15.43
N ASN A 686 16.91 45.57 16.11
CA ASN A 686 17.32 45.10 17.43
C ASN A 686 18.10 43.78 17.55
N HIS A 687 19.39 43.89 17.24
CA HIS A 687 20.48 43.42 18.09
C HIS A 687 20.52 44.24 19.40
N GLN A 688 20.61 43.59 20.55
CA GLN A 688 21.23 44.18 21.74
C GLN A 688 22.22 43.17 22.33
N GLU A 689 23.50 43.50 22.17
CA GLU A 689 24.61 42.98 22.96
C GLU A 689 24.51 43.53 24.39
N LEU A 690 24.87 42.72 25.37
CA LEU A 690 25.38 43.22 26.65
C LEU A 690 26.52 42.30 27.11
N ARG A 691 27.74 42.79 26.88
CA ARG A 691 28.93 42.45 27.65
C ARG A 691 28.99 43.38 28.86
N THR A 692 28.88 42.82 30.05
CA THR A 692 29.69 43.10 31.25
C THR A 692 29.44 41.99 32.26
#